data_AF-A0A1I9GCQ8-F1
#
_entry.id   AF-A0A1I9GCQ8-F1
#
_cell.length_a   1.000
_cell.length_b   1.000
_cell.length_c   1.000
_cell.angle_alpha   90.00
_cell.angle_beta   90.00
_cell.angle_gamma   90.00
#
_symmetry.space_group_name_H-M   'P 1'
#
loop_
_entity.id
_entity.type
_entity.pdbx_description
1 polymer ?
#
loop_
_entity_poly.entity_id
_entity_poly.type
_entity_poly.pdbx_seq_one_letter_code
_entity_poly.pdbx_strand_id
1 'polypeptide(L)'
;MLNSPRVSYCLNFIYTFMPIFNLFGVGYCRNICRRLLYKSLFKLNNRVNSVDCLVDTCGSGFSLKTASVIGLLFGSFHLSLMRFLDEQHNADVICNGRTNLVRTYQHPKLVKQFSEVPENHKESYVARVLKKTVERSLLLLILSATAKVKLALTHYNSAYHLSNEADHTTRRTDFVDEQREEKRNITLDNLVKNADARKELNKIIRIANIGRGEKEIEDHPLFTVAESTAYYLMRQMDYSTERIPLFLYRMLKNRLNLNLSGLVNYIGFVVALLCGFIFGKYMQELHETKLWFSHIRQVEQEISLRTEAGLYYSYYKFAVHPEITFNSIIYALVHDNSTEFPRQINVFKRFNIYQELILAVLYKFFASFRLFRDYCLPKPILFYVYSCFTFAGFGVTTLFLLAWAVTGRHIIFWLYGLLVFTWMLTNIDDSTRVFFTVNLRENFALPFFWLQNACVVIMLRLSDVACKKYYFIFFLSTFLFALFWQFTQFILVLQSISMVAMSLIIPRLSSTIISFLLLQSQAFFLVILAQFGQPMNIASICTTFNLSSIVILHLTTNMKSNRVSIIFLKSVYIVVLTLLLSWLIRYLVGAESDTHIWTFVKAKIGLISRSSVPFETALYLCHGAFAYLDGDFFRRTSLNGCFPLFIAAILIVTLTTIYSLTLQCCDQESAPAFIDHFTPETIFIVIQSMLCGIVAVFTLRMKYLWFPQIALVACILPVMISKYSGRFIVEMVITATITTLLCSHYGVYKEQLANEQEFYDPDTVALMEWIKRSTQPLTSWSGSMQLMAGVKACTGRYLANHPHFEDKWLRDRTLQLYQMYGRKTLTEMHKILTAHKVDYIILEDSICLAPSTGCSTKDLVDAANGDTPEYVMQNEIDPEKSSLNLRFCDRIRYADNETKHYFKLVFENSTFRVYEVLNGT
;
A
#
# COMPACT_ATOMS: atom_id res chain seq x y z
N MET A 1 -38.30 -11.43 23.67
CA MET A 1 -38.07 -10.02 24.08
C MET A 1 -37.05 -9.37 23.14
N LEU A 2 -37.48 -8.94 21.96
CA LEU A 2 -36.65 -8.37 20.87
C LEU A 2 -36.62 -6.83 20.85
N ASN A 3 -37.15 -6.16 21.87
CA ASN A 3 -37.33 -4.70 21.91
C ASN A 3 -36.26 -3.97 22.74
N SER A 4 -34.98 -4.15 22.40
CA SER A 4 -33.96 -3.17 22.83
C SER A 4 -33.68 -2.22 21.67
N PRO A 5 -34.03 -0.92 21.78
CA PRO A 5 -33.86 0.04 20.69
C PRO A 5 -32.40 0.11 20.19
N ARG A 6 -31.42 -0.16 21.07
CA ARG A 6 -29.99 -0.12 20.74
C ARG A 6 -29.53 -1.22 19.77
N VAL A 7 -30.18 -2.40 19.79
CA VAL A 7 -29.85 -3.52 18.88
C VAL A 7 -30.40 -3.25 17.47
N SER A 8 -31.59 -2.63 17.39
CA SER A 8 -32.19 -2.23 16.11
C SER A 8 -31.38 -1.17 15.36
N TYR A 9 -30.74 -0.23 16.06
CA TYR A 9 -29.86 0.76 15.42
C TYR A 9 -28.60 0.12 14.84
N CYS A 10 -28.01 -0.88 15.51
CA CYS A 10 -26.81 -1.57 15.02
C CYS A 10 -27.11 -2.44 13.79
N LEU A 11 -28.26 -3.14 13.79
CA LEU A 11 -28.74 -3.88 12.61
C LEU A 11 -29.05 -2.94 11.44
N ASN A 12 -29.79 -1.85 11.67
CA ASN A 12 -30.06 -0.85 10.63
C ASN A 12 -28.78 -0.17 10.13
N PHE A 13 -27.79 0.07 10.98
CA PHE A 13 -26.50 0.64 10.58
C PHE A 13 -25.71 -0.28 9.65
N ILE A 14 -25.66 -1.60 9.96
CA ILE A 14 -25.00 -2.61 9.12
C ILE A 14 -25.76 -2.80 7.79
N TYR A 15 -27.10 -2.80 7.81
CA TYR A 15 -27.92 -2.85 6.59
C TYR A 15 -27.80 -1.58 5.73
N THR A 16 -27.60 -0.39 6.33
CA THR A 16 -27.39 0.88 5.61
C THR A 16 -26.05 0.92 4.84
N PHE A 17 -25.06 0.09 5.22
CA PHE A 17 -23.78 -0.02 4.50
C PHE A 17 -23.76 -1.12 3.41
N MET A 18 -24.70 -2.06 3.39
CA MET A 18 -24.82 -3.04 2.29
C MET A 18 -25.02 -2.40 0.88
N PRO A 19 -25.78 -1.30 0.73
CA PRO A 19 -25.91 -0.61 -0.56
C PRO A 19 -24.60 -0.02 -1.10
N ILE A 20 -23.65 0.36 -0.24
CA ILE A 20 -22.36 0.92 -0.65
C ILE A 20 -21.48 -0.17 -1.29
N PHE A 21 -21.63 -1.42 -0.86
CA PHE A 21 -21.00 -2.58 -1.50
C PHE A 21 -21.77 -3.06 -2.75
N ASN A 22 -23.09 -2.88 -2.81
CA ASN A 22 -23.88 -3.16 -4.02
C ASN A 22 -23.66 -2.14 -5.14
N LEU A 23 -23.17 -0.92 -4.85
CA LEU A 23 -22.93 0.11 -5.88
C LEU A 23 -21.76 -0.23 -6.83
N PHE A 24 -20.90 -1.18 -6.46
CA PHE A 24 -19.78 -1.64 -7.30
C PHE A 24 -19.96 -3.03 -7.92
N GLY A 25 -21.09 -3.72 -7.70
CA GLY A 25 -21.12 -5.17 -7.92
C GLY A 25 -22.45 -5.76 -8.36
N VAL A 26 -22.98 -5.37 -9.53
CA VAL A 26 -23.86 -6.28 -10.31
C VAL A 26 -23.72 -6.08 -11.83
N GLY A 27 -23.48 -4.86 -12.32
CA GLY A 27 -23.40 -4.58 -13.76
C GLY A 27 -22.05 -4.89 -14.43
N TYR A 28 -20.93 -4.71 -13.73
CA TYR A 28 -19.60 -4.71 -14.33
C TYR A 28 -18.92 -6.10 -14.37
N CYS A 29 -19.09 -6.94 -13.35
CA CYS A 29 -18.52 -8.30 -13.31
C CYS A 29 -19.10 -9.23 -14.40
N ARG A 30 -20.38 -9.08 -14.76
CA ARG A 30 -21.00 -9.92 -15.80
C ARG A 30 -20.44 -9.64 -17.19
N ASN A 31 -20.02 -8.40 -17.47
CA ASN A 31 -19.40 -7.99 -18.73
C ASN A 31 -17.91 -8.32 -18.78
N ILE A 32 -17.21 -8.30 -17.65
CA ILE A 32 -15.79 -8.70 -17.56
C ILE A 32 -15.65 -10.23 -17.70
N CYS A 33 -16.49 -11.03 -17.04
CA CYS A 33 -16.47 -12.49 -17.23
C CYS A 33 -16.86 -12.91 -18.65
N ARG A 34 -17.81 -12.22 -19.30
CA ARG A 34 -18.14 -12.47 -20.72
C ARG A 34 -17.01 -12.09 -21.68
N ARG A 35 -16.21 -11.06 -21.38
CA ARG A 35 -15.06 -10.65 -22.21
C ARG A 35 -13.81 -11.50 -21.99
N LEU A 36 -13.61 -12.05 -20.80
CA LEU A 36 -12.48 -12.95 -20.50
C LEU A 36 -12.69 -14.37 -21.08
N LEU A 37 -13.93 -14.83 -21.21
CA LEU A 37 -14.25 -16.13 -21.83
C LEU A 37 -14.15 -16.14 -23.37
N TYR A 38 -14.05 -14.98 -24.04
CA TYR A 38 -14.02 -14.89 -25.51
C TYR A 38 -12.60 -14.77 -26.10
N LYS A 39 -11.54 -14.81 -25.27
CA LYS A 39 -10.15 -14.62 -25.72
C LYS A 39 -9.18 -15.77 -25.44
N SER A 40 -9.67 -16.93 -24.98
CA SER A 40 -8.85 -18.15 -24.84
C SER A 40 -9.30 -19.24 -25.81
N LEU A 41 -8.99 -19.08 -27.08
CA LEU A 41 -9.06 -20.15 -28.08
C LEU A 41 -7.97 -19.90 -29.13
N PHE A 42 -6.71 -20.07 -28.73
CA PHE A 42 -5.61 -20.23 -29.68
C PHE A 42 -5.43 -21.73 -29.93
N LYS A 43 -5.73 -22.11 -31.16
CA LYS A 43 -5.67 -23.48 -31.68
C LYS A 43 -4.20 -23.79 -32.00
N LEU A 44 -3.62 -24.75 -31.28
CA LEU A 44 -2.28 -25.28 -31.55
C LEU A 44 -2.30 -25.99 -32.91
N ASN A 45 -1.45 -25.58 -33.85
CA ASN A 45 -1.26 -26.30 -35.11
C ASN A 45 0.21 -26.71 -35.22
N ASN A 46 0.48 -27.96 -34.86
CA ASN A 46 1.74 -28.63 -35.13
C ASN A 46 1.76 -29.11 -36.59
N ARG A 47 2.76 -28.68 -37.37
CA ARG A 47 3.37 -29.53 -38.41
C ARG A 47 4.88 -29.30 -38.50
N VAL A 48 5.55 -30.31 -37.98
CA VAL A 48 6.90 -30.82 -38.19
C VAL A 48 7.29 -30.89 -39.68
N ASN A 49 8.45 -30.32 -40.08
CA ASN A 49 9.63 -31.07 -40.59
C ASN A 49 10.70 -30.19 -41.28
N SER A 50 11.96 -30.52 -40.98
CA SER A 50 13.19 -30.39 -41.80
C SER A 50 13.74 -28.96 -41.95
N VAL A 51 15.01 -28.63 -41.74
CA VAL A 51 16.30 -29.36 -41.78
C VAL A 51 17.25 -28.61 -40.84
N ASP A 52 17.99 -29.34 -40.00
CA ASP A 52 19.15 -28.80 -39.30
C ASP A 52 20.25 -28.48 -40.32
N CYS A 53 20.55 -27.19 -40.50
CA CYS A 53 21.85 -26.77 -41.02
C CYS A 53 22.57 -26.00 -39.91
N LEU A 54 23.49 -26.71 -39.25
CA LEU A 54 24.58 -26.09 -38.51
C LEU A 54 25.38 -25.22 -39.49
N VAL A 55 25.28 -23.90 -39.37
CA VAL A 55 26.23 -22.99 -40.03
C VAL A 55 27.26 -22.60 -38.98
N ASP A 56 28.40 -23.27 -39.08
CA ASP A 56 29.65 -22.94 -38.43
C ASP A 56 30.08 -21.52 -38.86
N THR A 57 30.03 -20.53 -37.95
CA THR A 57 30.44 -19.14 -38.24
C THR A 57 31.93 -18.91 -38.04
N CYS A 58 32.75 -19.96 -38.02
CA CYS A 58 34.20 -19.83 -38.05
C CYS A 58 34.68 -19.72 -39.51
N GLY A 59 34.83 -18.48 -39.99
CA GLY A 59 35.67 -18.17 -41.15
C GLY A 59 34.92 -17.74 -42.42
N SER A 60 34.28 -16.57 -42.40
CA SER A 60 34.17 -15.75 -43.61
C SER A 60 34.16 -14.27 -43.22
N GLY A 61 35.08 -13.50 -43.80
CA GLY A 61 35.35 -12.11 -43.44
C GLY A 61 34.24 -11.13 -43.83
N PHE A 62 33.12 -11.17 -43.11
CA PHE A 62 32.10 -10.12 -43.16
C PHE A 62 32.51 -8.95 -42.25
N SER A 63 32.73 -7.77 -42.83
CA SER A 63 32.83 -6.56 -41.99
C SER A 63 31.44 -6.23 -41.43
N LEU A 64 31.38 -5.83 -40.15
CA LEU A 64 30.13 -5.42 -39.47
C LEU A 64 29.39 -4.29 -40.22
N LYS A 65 30.10 -3.51 -41.04
CA LYS A 65 29.54 -2.45 -41.89
C LYS A 65 28.80 -3.03 -43.11
N THR A 66 29.38 -4.04 -43.76
CA THR A 66 28.78 -4.73 -44.91
C THR A 66 27.50 -5.49 -44.52
N ALA A 67 27.48 -6.10 -43.32
CA ALA A 67 26.27 -6.71 -42.75
C ALA A 67 25.17 -5.67 -42.42
N SER A 68 25.57 -4.47 -42.00
CA SER A 68 24.65 -3.36 -41.71
C SER A 68 24.04 -2.76 -43.00
N VAL A 69 24.82 -2.68 -44.08
CA VAL A 69 24.34 -2.26 -45.41
C VAL A 69 23.35 -3.26 -46.00
N ILE A 70 23.65 -4.56 -45.93
CA ILE A 70 22.73 -5.63 -46.37
C ILE A 70 21.47 -5.67 -45.48
N GLY A 71 21.61 -5.50 -44.17
CA GLY A 71 20.49 -5.41 -43.22
C GLY A 71 19.59 -4.19 -43.44
N LEU A 72 20.16 -3.02 -43.79
CA LEU A 72 19.40 -1.83 -44.15
C LEU A 72 18.73 -1.95 -45.51
N LEU A 73 19.36 -2.61 -46.48
CA LEU A 73 18.76 -2.89 -47.80
C LEU A 73 17.60 -3.89 -47.70
N PHE A 74 17.72 -4.97 -46.91
CA PHE A 74 16.65 -5.95 -46.67
C PHE A 74 15.52 -5.41 -45.77
N GLY A 75 15.85 -4.64 -44.74
CA GLY A 75 14.87 -4.02 -43.84
C GLY A 75 14.02 -2.95 -44.54
N SER A 76 14.61 -2.24 -45.51
CA SER A 76 13.89 -1.28 -46.35
C SER A 76 12.99 -1.97 -47.39
N PHE A 77 13.43 -3.10 -47.94
CA PHE A 77 12.67 -3.91 -48.89
C PHE A 77 11.38 -4.49 -48.27
N HIS A 78 11.47 -5.04 -47.05
CA HIS A 78 10.30 -5.61 -46.37
C HIS A 78 9.27 -4.57 -45.88
N LEU A 79 9.72 -3.38 -45.43
CA LEU A 79 8.79 -2.34 -44.97
C LEU A 79 8.09 -1.59 -46.13
N SER A 80 8.72 -1.48 -47.31
CA SER A 80 8.10 -0.85 -48.48
C SER A 80 7.09 -1.78 -49.16
N LEU A 81 7.38 -3.08 -49.23
CA LEU A 81 6.46 -4.08 -49.79
C LEU A 81 5.21 -4.30 -48.92
N MET A 82 5.35 -4.26 -47.58
CA MET A 82 4.20 -4.37 -46.68
C MET A 82 3.26 -3.16 -46.73
N ARG A 83 3.77 -1.96 -47.02
CA ARG A 83 2.93 -0.77 -47.20
C ARG A 83 2.21 -0.69 -48.54
N PHE A 84 2.77 -1.30 -49.59
CA PHE A 84 2.13 -1.35 -50.91
C PHE A 84 0.94 -2.33 -50.95
N LEU A 85 0.93 -3.36 -50.10
CA LEU A 85 -0.21 -4.28 -49.96
C LEU A 85 -1.33 -3.72 -49.07
N ASP A 86 -0.99 -2.86 -48.10
CA ASP A 86 -1.98 -2.21 -47.21
C ASP A 86 -2.77 -1.08 -47.90
N GLU A 87 -2.21 -0.42 -48.92
CA GLU A 87 -2.92 0.60 -49.70
C GLU A 87 -3.91 0.01 -50.73
N GLN A 88 -3.94 -1.32 -50.91
CA GLN A 88 -4.88 -2.01 -51.81
C GLN A 88 -6.11 -2.61 -51.11
N HIS A 89 -6.27 -2.42 -49.79
CA HIS A 89 -7.35 -3.09 -49.03
C HIS A 89 -8.33 -2.18 -48.26
N ASN A 90 -8.37 -0.88 -48.53
CA ASN A 90 -9.45 -0.01 -48.04
C ASN A 90 -9.89 1.01 -49.10
N ALA A 91 -10.56 0.54 -50.15
CA ALA A 91 -11.52 1.33 -50.91
C ALA A 91 -12.50 0.40 -51.66
N ASP A 92 -13.55 -0.04 -50.98
CA ASP A 92 -14.85 -0.45 -51.53
C ASP A 92 -15.84 -0.22 -50.37
N VAL A 93 -16.91 0.57 -50.46
CA VAL A 93 -18.15 0.44 -51.25
C VAL A 93 -18.77 1.86 -51.31
N ILE A 94 -19.25 2.38 -52.44
CA ILE A 94 -20.64 2.28 -52.95
C ILE A 94 -20.67 2.54 -54.47
N CYS A 95 -21.44 1.69 -55.15
CA CYS A 95 -21.71 1.60 -56.59
C CYS A 95 -22.47 2.79 -57.19
N ASN A 96 -22.17 3.18 -58.43
CA ASN A 96 -22.96 2.89 -59.65
C ASN A 96 -22.44 3.68 -60.86
N GLY A 97 -22.50 3.09 -62.06
CA GLY A 97 -22.48 3.86 -63.32
C GLY A 97 -21.56 3.32 -64.41
N ARG A 98 -22.08 2.34 -65.15
CA ARG A 98 -21.59 1.78 -66.42
C ARG A 98 -21.34 2.86 -67.49
N THR A 99 -20.14 2.90 -68.10
CA THR A 99 -19.95 3.09 -69.55
C THR A 99 -18.49 2.84 -69.98
N ASN A 100 -18.34 2.09 -71.08
CA ASN A 100 -17.11 1.79 -71.80
C ASN A 100 -16.42 3.06 -72.34
N LEU A 101 -15.09 3.19 -72.19
CA LEU A 101 -14.23 3.77 -73.23
C LEU A 101 -12.73 3.43 -73.05
N VAL A 102 -12.25 2.57 -73.95
CA VAL A 102 -10.98 2.61 -74.71
C VAL A 102 -9.70 3.14 -74.03
N ARG A 103 -8.70 2.25 -74.03
CA ARG A 103 -7.24 2.47 -73.84
C ARG A 103 -6.70 3.74 -74.50
N THR A 104 -5.86 4.46 -73.75
CA THR A 104 -4.55 4.94 -74.24
C THR A 104 -3.57 5.05 -73.07
N TYR A 105 -2.79 3.99 -72.84
CA TYR A 105 -1.54 4.06 -72.09
C TYR A 105 -0.46 4.62 -73.04
N GLN A 106 -0.02 5.86 -72.83
CA GLN A 106 1.27 6.31 -73.32
C GLN A 106 2.33 6.03 -72.26
N HIS A 107 3.16 5.01 -72.54
CA HIS A 107 4.42 4.78 -71.84
C HIS A 107 5.36 6.00 -71.99
N PRO A 108 6.00 6.48 -70.93
CA PRO A 108 7.29 7.16 -71.07
C PRO A 108 8.34 6.08 -71.33
N LYS A 109 8.69 5.86 -72.60
CA LYS A 109 9.95 5.22 -73.01
C LYS A 109 11.10 6.13 -72.59
N LEU A 110 11.76 5.87 -71.44
CA LEU A 110 13.16 6.31 -71.25
C LEU A 110 13.87 5.69 -70.02
N VAL A 111 13.84 4.36 -69.80
CA VAL A 111 14.84 3.69 -68.93
C VAL A 111 15.09 2.27 -69.46
N LYS A 112 15.79 2.14 -70.59
CA LYS A 112 16.18 0.81 -71.11
C LYS A 112 17.63 0.70 -71.58
N GLN A 113 18.52 1.57 -71.09
CA GLN A 113 19.95 1.51 -71.42
C GLN A 113 20.80 1.77 -70.17
N PHE A 114 20.81 0.82 -69.24
CA PHE A 114 21.88 0.69 -68.24
C PHE A 114 21.98 -0.78 -67.83
N SER A 115 22.25 -1.68 -68.79
CA SER A 115 22.70 -3.04 -68.48
C SER A 115 23.30 -3.72 -69.70
N GLU A 116 24.46 -3.24 -70.14
CA GLU A 116 25.46 -4.10 -70.80
C GLU A 116 26.74 -3.94 -69.99
N VAL A 117 26.90 -4.81 -68.99
CA VAL A 117 28.16 -4.96 -68.27
C VAL A 117 29.02 -5.90 -69.11
N PRO A 118 30.21 -5.51 -69.58
CA PRO A 118 31.11 -6.43 -70.26
C PRO A 118 31.50 -7.54 -69.29
N GLU A 119 31.43 -8.81 -69.70
CA GLU A 119 31.86 -9.95 -68.89
C GLU A 119 33.38 -9.92 -68.65
N ASN A 120 33.83 -9.14 -67.67
CA ASN A 120 35.19 -9.24 -67.15
C ASN A 120 35.24 -10.33 -66.07
N HIS A 121 35.97 -11.40 -66.37
CA HIS A 121 36.13 -12.61 -65.55
C HIS A 121 36.89 -12.44 -64.21
N LYS A 122 36.82 -11.25 -63.57
CA LYS A 122 37.49 -10.95 -62.28
C LYS A 122 36.60 -10.26 -61.23
N GLU A 123 35.28 -10.17 -61.44
CA GLU A 123 34.37 -9.60 -60.42
C GLU A 123 33.83 -10.70 -59.46
N SER A 124 34.09 -10.53 -58.16
CA SER A 124 33.56 -11.36 -57.06
C SER A 124 32.03 -11.50 -57.17
N TYR A 125 31.50 -12.71 -56.95
CA TYR A 125 30.06 -12.98 -56.94
C TYR A 125 29.31 -12.03 -55.99
N VAL A 126 29.93 -11.69 -54.85
CA VAL A 126 29.38 -10.77 -53.86
C VAL A 126 29.23 -9.37 -54.45
N ALA A 127 30.27 -8.83 -55.09
CA ALA A 127 30.22 -7.51 -55.73
C ALA A 127 29.14 -7.44 -56.82
N ARG A 128 28.98 -8.52 -57.60
CA ARG A 128 27.97 -8.61 -58.68
C ARG A 128 26.54 -8.61 -58.15
N VAL A 129 26.28 -9.34 -57.05
CA VAL A 129 24.97 -9.37 -56.38
C VAL A 129 24.68 -8.03 -55.70
N LEU A 130 25.68 -7.44 -55.04
CA LEU A 130 25.56 -6.17 -54.32
C LEU A 130 25.23 -5.03 -55.29
N LYS A 131 25.95 -4.93 -56.41
CA LYS A 131 25.74 -3.92 -57.46
C LYS A 131 24.33 -4.00 -58.07
N LYS A 132 23.89 -5.21 -58.46
CA LYS A 132 22.55 -5.44 -59.03
C LYS A 132 21.42 -5.19 -58.03
N THR A 133 21.65 -5.44 -56.74
CA THR A 133 20.68 -5.20 -55.67
C THR A 133 20.56 -3.71 -55.33
N VAL A 134 21.70 -3.00 -55.30
CA VAL A 134 21.76 -1.54 -55.11
C VAL A 134 21.07 -0.81 -56.26
N GLU A 135 21.34 -1.20 -57.52
CA GLU A 135 20.68 -0.59 -58.69
C GLU A 135 19.16 -0.70 -58.62
N ARG A 136 18.61 -1.91 -58.39
CA ARG A 136 17.16 -2.12 -58.29
C ARG A 136 16.54 -1.37 -57.12
N SER A 137 17.17 -1.41 -55.95
CA SER A 137 16.62 -0.80 -54.72
C SER A 137 16.64 0.73 -54.79
N LEU A 138 17.73 1.31 -55.31
CA LEU A 138 17.88 2.75 -55.40
C LEU A 138 16.98 3.34 -56.50
N LEU A 139 16.81 2.65 -57.64
CA LEU A 139 15.84 3.05 -58.68
C LEU A 139 14.39 3.06 -58.15
N LEU A 140 13.99 2.03 -57.39
CA LEU A 140 12.66 1.97 -56.79
C LEU A 140 12.43 3.08 -55.74
N LEU A 141 13.46 3.38 -54.93
CA LEU A 141 13.41 4.49 -53.97
C LEU A 141 13.28 5.85 -54.67
N ILE A 142 14.03 6.07 -55.75
CA ILE A 142 13.93 7.31 -56.54
C ILE A 142 12.53 7.43 -57.16
N LEU A 143 11.97 6.36 -57.74
CA LEU A 143 10.61 6.37 -58.30
C LEU A 143 9.55 6.66 -57.23
N SER A 144 9.66 6.04 -56.05
CA SER A 144 8.77 6.27 -54.91
C SER A 144 8.85 7.71 -54.40
N ALA A 145 10.06 8.23 -54.20
CA ALA A 145 10.27 9.62 -53.78
C ALA A 145 9.72 10.61 -54.81
N THR A 146 9.95 10.36 -56.11
CA THR A 146 9.45 11.21 -57.20
C THR A 146 7.92 11.22 -57.24
N ALA A 147 7.27 10.07 -57.04
CA ALA A 147 5.81 9.97 -57.00
C ALA A 147 5.21 10.75 -55.81
N LYS A 148 5.81 10.62 -54.61
CA LYS A 148 5.35 11.34 -53.41
C LYS A 148 5.57 12.85 -53.51
N VAL A 149 6.70 13.29 -54.07
CA VAL A 149 6.96 14.71 -54.33
C VAL A 149 5.98 15.27 -55.36
N LYS A 150 5.71 14.53 -56.45
CA LYS A 150 4.72 14.93 -57.46
C LYS A 150 3.32 15.06 -56.86
N LEU A 151 2.91 14.12 -56.00
CA LEU A 151 1.62 14.15 -55.30
C LEU A 151 1.52 15.37 -54.36
N ALA A 152 2.60 15.68 -53.63
CA ALA A 152 2.67 16.85 -52.76
C ALA A 152 2.56 18.17 -53.55
N LEU A 153 3.20 18.27 -54.72
CA LEU A 153 3.14 19.46 -55.58
C LEU A 153 1.80 19.62 -56.31
N THR A 154 1.15 18.54 -56.77
CA THR A 154 -0.14 18.64 -57.48
C THR A 154 -1.27 19.14 -56.57
N HIS A 155 -1.26 18.76 -55.29
CA HIS A 155 -2.26 19.24 -54.32
C HIS A 155 -2.01 20.67 -53.85
N TYR A 156 -0.75 21.13 -53.84
CA TYR A 156 -0.40 22.53 -53.60
C TYR A 156 -1.01 23.45 -54.66
N ASN A 157 -0.86 23.11 -55.95
CA ASN A 157 -1.41 23.91 -57.05
C ASN A 157 -2.95 23.91 -57.08
N SER A 158 -3.60 22.80 -56.70
CA SER A 158 -5.06 22.71 -56.56
C SER A 158 -5.58 23.58 -55.40
N ALA A 159 -4.90 23.58 -54.25
CA ALA A 159 -5.24 24.43 -53.10
C ALA A 159 -5.03 25.93 -53.39
N TYR A 160 -4.04 26.28 -54.22
CA TYR A 160 -3.77 27.65 -54.66
C TYR A 160 -4.84 28.18 -55.63
N HIS A 161 -5.34 27.34 -56.54
CA HIS A 161 -6.47 27.69 -57.40
C HIS A 161 -7.77 27.88 -56.59
N LEU A 162 -8.03 27.03 -55.59
CA LEU A 162 -9.15 27.18 -54.65
C LEU A 162 -9.04 28.41 -53.72
N SER A 163 -7.83 28.93 -53.47
CA SER A 163 -7.68 30.18 -52.70
C SER A 163 -7.96 31.42 -53.55
N ASN A 164 -7.63 31.40 -54.85
CA ASN A 164 -7.85 32.54 -55.74
C ASN A 164 -9.30 32.67 -56.23
N GLU A 165 -10.06 31.57 -56.34
CA GLU A 165 -11.50 31.65 -56.65
C GLU A 165 -12.36 32.08 -55.44
N ALA A 166 -11.88 31.87 -54.22
CA ALA A 166 -12.62 32.23 -52.99
C ALA A 166 -12.58 33.73 -52.64
N ASP A 167 -11.73 34.53 -53.30
CA ASP A 167 -11.63 35.99 -53.06
C ASP A 167 -12.67 36.81 -53.85
N HIS A 168 -13.49 36.16 -54.68
CA HIS A 168 -14.60 36.78 -55.39
C HIS A 168 -15.91 36.02 -55.17
N THR A 169 -16.49 36.07 -53.97
CA THR A 169 -17.95 36.07 -53.76
C THR A 169 -18.34 36.29 -52.30
N THR A 170 -19.34 37.16 -52.08
CA THR A 170 -19.76 37.70 -50.79
C THR A 170 -20.94 36.93 -50.17
N ARG A 171 -20.96 36.85 -48.81
CA ARG A 171 -22.08 36.67 -47.85
C ARG A 171 -22.86 35.32 -47.76
N ARG A 172 -22.64 34.57 -46.67
CA ARG A 172 -23.68 34.09 -45.71
C ARG A 172 -23.01 33.41 -44.50
N THR A 173 -23.48 33.67 -43.27
CA THR A 173 -22.76 33.38 -42.01
C THR A 173 -22.90 31.99 -41.40
N ASP A 174 -23.64 31.04 -41.99
CA ASP A 174 -23.78 29.69 -41.40
C ASP A 174 -23.10 28.57 -42.22
N PHE A 175 -22.42 28.90 -43.32
CA PHE A 175 -21.61 27.97 -44.14
C PHE A 175 -20.10 28.09 -43.87
N VAL A 176 -19.71 28.98 -42.96
CA VAL A 176 -18.32 29.41 -42.77
C VAL A 176 -17.52 28.45 -41.88
N ASP A 177 -18.16 27.70 -40.96
CA ASP A 177 -17.42 26.79 -40.06
C ASP A 177 -17.11 25.43 -40.70
N GLU A 178 -18.02 24.85 -41.49
CA GLU A 178 -17.76 23.61 -42.24
C GLU A 178 -16.68 23.79 -43.32
N GLN A 179 -16.76 24.86 -44.13
CA GLN A 179 -15.71 25.17 -45.11
C GLN A 179 -14.36 25.47 -44.45
N ARG A 180 -14.34 25.94 -43.20
CA ARG A 180 -13.12 26.27 -42.44
C ARG A 180 -12.54 25.08 -41.69
N GLU A 181 -13.31 24.03 -41.44
CA GLU A 181 -12.82 22.72 -41.01
C GLU A 181 -12.31 21.89 -42.21
N GLU A 182 -13.01 21.92 -43.34
CA GLU A 182 -12.59 21.27 -44.57
C GLU A 182 -11.29 21.86 -45.13
N LYS A 183 -11.18 23.21 -45.22
CA LYS A 183 -9.90 23.88 -45.52
C LYS A 183 -8.79 23.51 -44.53
N ARG A 184 -9.10 23.32 -43.23
CA ARG A 184 -8.10 22.96 -42.21
C ARG A 184 -7.57 21.55 -42.40
N ASN A 185 -8.45 20.59 -42.70
CA ASN A 185 -8.08 19.20 -42.94
C ASN A 185 -7.23 19.06 -44.21
N ILE A 186 -7.57 19.78 -45.27
CA ILE A 186 -6.79 19.84 -46.52
C ILE A 186 -5.38 20.42 -46.25
N THR A 187 -5.27 21.43 -45.37
CA THR A 187 -3.98 22.06 -45.05
C THR A 187 -3.07 21.14 -44.21
N LEU A 188 -3.65 20.38 -43.27
CA LEU A 188 -2.90 19.42 -42.45
C LEU A 188 -2.42 18.21 -43.26
N ASP A 189 -3.28 17.68 -44.14
CA ASP A 189 -2.94 16.56 -45.02
C ASP A 189 -1.79 16.93 -45.98
N ASN A 190 -1.81 18.16 -46.52
CA ASN A 190 -0.71 18.68 -47.33
C ASN A 190 0.62 18.79 -46.55
N LEU A 191 0.59 19.17 -45.27
CA LEU A 191 1.80 19.23 -44.42
C LEU A 191 2.37 17.84 -44.11
N VAL A 192 1.50 16.85 -43.84
CA VAL A 192 1.92 15.47 -43.59
C VAL A 192 2.53 14.85 -44.84
N LYS A 193 1.92 15.07 -46.02
CA LYS A 193 2.44 14.60 -47.31
C LYS A 193 3.81 15.22 -47.63
N ASN A 194 4.01 16.50 -47.35
CA ASN A 194 5.30 17.18 -47.57
C ASN A 194 6.39 16.66 -46.60
N ALA A 195 6.05 16.41 -45.34
CA ALA A 195 6.97 15.79 -44.37
C ALA A 195 7.37 14.35 -44.76
N ASP A 196 6.42 13.55 -45.26
CA ASP A 196 6.69 12.18 -45.70
C ASP A 196 7.56 12.14 -46.97
N ALA A 197 7.32 13.05 -47.92
CA ALA A 197 8.16 13.21 -49.11
C ALA A 197 9.61 13.59 -48.73
N ARG A 198 9.79 14.53 -47.80
CA ARG A 198 11.13 14.95 -47.32
C ARG A 198 11.87 13.82 -46.59
N LYS A 199 11.14 12.96 -45.86
CA LYS A 199 11.70 11.79 -45.19
C LYS A 199 12.25 10.77 -46.18
N GLU A 200 11.55 10.51 -47.30
CA GLU A 200 12.04 9.59 -48.33
C GLU A 200 13.26 10.16 -49.09
N LEU A 201 13.29 11.46 -49.38
CA LEU A 201 14.45 12.12 -50.00
C LEU A 201 15.71 12.02 -49.12
N ASN A 202 15.58 12.24 -47.81
CA ASN A 202 16.69 12.10 -46.87
C ASN A 202 17.22 10.66 -46.77
N LYS A 203 16.38 9.64 -46.99
CA LYS A 203 16.85 8.24 -47.04
C LYS A 203 17.75 8.01 -48.24
N ILE A 204 17.43 8.58 -49.41
CA ILE A 204 18.25 8.44 -50.63
C ILE A 204 19.65 9.02 -50.39
N ILE A 205 19.75 10.22 -49.81
CA ILE A 205 21.02 10.87 -49.50
C ILE A 205 21.82 10.03 -48.50
N ARG A 206 21.17 9.51 -47.45
CA ARG A 206 21.82 8.67 -46.45
C ARG A 206 22.35 7.36 -47.05
N ILE A 207 21.58 6.72 -47.92
CA ILE A 207 22.00 5.47 -48.59
C ILE A 207 23.16 5.74 -49.56
N ALA A 208 23.13 6.84 -50.31
CA ALA A 208 24.22 7.22 -51.22
C ALA A 208 25.53 7.48 -50.45
N ASN A 209 25.47 8.20 -49.32
CA ASN A 209 26.64 8.47 -48.48
C ASN A 209 27.21 7.21 -47.83
N ILE A 210 26.35 6.28 -47.42
CA ILE A 210 26.81 4.98 -46.89
C ILE A 210 27.41 4.13 -48.00
N GLY A 211 26.82 4.12 -49.20
CA GLY A 211 27.30 3.37 -50.37
C GLY A 211 28.68 3.79 -50.83
N ARG A 212 29.01 5.09 -50.80
CA ARG A 212 30.37 5.59 -51.08
C ARG A 212 31.42 5.19 -50.04
N GLY A 213 31.01 4.69 -48.86
CA GLY A 213 31.94 4.18 -47.85
C GLY A 213 32.40 2.75 -48.08
N GLU A 214 31.84 2.05 -49.07
CA GLU A 214 32.12 0.64 -49.37
C GLU A 214 32.96 0.51 -50.65
N LYS A 215 34.19 0.00 -50.51
CA LYS A 215 35.21 -0.08 -51.58
C LYS A 215 34.75 -0.82 -52.84
N GLU A 216 33.73 -1.68 -52.74
CA GLU A 216 33.24 -2.50 -53.86
C GLU A 216 32.22 -1.77 -54.76
N ILE A 217 31.62 -0.67 -54.28
CA ILE A 217 30.55 0.07 -54.99
C ILE A 217 30.77 1.59 -54.95
N GLU A 218 31.91 2.04 -54.43
CA GLU A 218 32.26 3.45 -54.20
C GLU A 218 32.07 4.32 -55.47
N ASP A 219 32.47 3.80 -56.64
CA ASP A 219 32.44 4.52 -57.92
C ASP A 219 31.14 4.32 -58.74
N HIS A 220 30.06 3.81 -58.13
CA HIS A 220 28.86 3.52 -58.90
C HIS A 220 28.13 4.80 -59.36
N PRO A 221 27.92 5.00 -60.68
CA PRO A 221 27.39 6.27 -61.22
C PRO A 221 25.97 6.58 -60.71
N LEU A 222 25.20 5.55 -60.35
CA LEU A 222 23.84 5.67 -59.85
C LEU A 222 23.75 6.46 -58.53
N PHE A 223 24.79 6.46 -57.68
CA PHE A 223 24.77 7.22 -56.43
C PHE A 223 24.80 8.72 -56.68
N THR A 224 25.61 9.17 -57.64
CA THR A 224 25.69 10.59 -58.04
C THR A 224 24.39 11.03 -58.72
N VAL A 225 23.76 10.17 -59.53
CA VAL A 225 22.43 10.43 -60.12
C VAL A 225 21.33 10.48 -59.04
N ALA A 226 21.35 9.57 -58.06
CA ALA A 226 20.37 9.54 -56.98
C ALA A 226 20.45 10.77 -56.08
N GLU A 227 21.67 11.18 -55.73
CA GLU A 227 21.95 12.35 -54.90
C GLU A 227 21.55 13.65 -55.60
N SER A 228 21.97 13.82 -56.86
CA SER A 228 21.57 14.99 -57.66
C SER A 228 20.06 15.06 -57.89
N THR A 229 19.39 13.93 -58.11
CA THR A 229 17.92 13.86 -58.22
C THR A 229 17.24 14.23 -56.89
N ALA A 230 17.77 13.74 -55.76
CA ALA A 230 17.23 14.07 -54.44
C ALA A 230 17.38 15.56 -54.12
N TYR A 231 18.55 16.16 -54.38
CA TYR A 231 18.75 17.60 -54.19
C TYR A 231 17.90 18.44 -55.15
N TYR A 232 17.72 18.01 -56.40
CA TYR A 232 16.84 18.69 -57.36
C TYR A 232 15.38 18.70 -56.88
N LEU A 233 14.87 17.55 -56.40
CA LEU A 233 13.50 17.44 -55.86
C LEU A 233 13.33 18.21 -54.54
N MET A 234 14.33 18.20 -53.67
CA MET A 234 14.31 19.03 -52.44
C MET A 234 14.24 20.52 -52.78
N ARG A 235 15.00 20.97 -53.80
CA ARG A 235 14.99 22.36 -54.25
C ARG A 235 13.65 22.78 -54.86
N GLN A 236 12.96 21.87 -55.56
CA GLN A 236 11.59 22.12 -56.03
C GLN A 236 10.60 22.28 -54.87
N MET A 237 10.76 21.53 -53.77
CA MET A 237 9.91 21.69 -52.58
C MET A 237 10.22 22.98 -51.81
N ASP A 238 11.48 23.37 -51.66
CA ASP A 238 11.85 24.59 -50.92
C ASP A 238 11.38 25.88 -51.63
N TYR A 239 11.28 25.89 -52.97
CA TYR A 239 10.69 27.01 -53.71
C TYR A 239 9.20 27.23 -53.39
N SER A 240 8.50 26.22 -52.84
CA SER A 240 7.10 26.31 -52.39
C SER A 240 6.93 26.63 -50.90
N THR A 241 8.02 26.59 -50.12
CA THR A 241 8.00 26.59 -48.64
C THR A 241 8.51 27.89 -48.02
N GLU A 242 8.85 28.92 -48.81
CA GLU A 242 9.17 30.26 -48.31
C GLU A 242 7.92 31.03 -47.87
N ARG A 243 7.30 30.60 -46.77
CA ARG A 243 6.63 31.41 -45.73
C ARG A 243 5.82 30.50 -44.80
N ILE A 244 6.44 30.01 -43.71
CA ILE A 244 5.69 29.54 -42.54
C ILE A 244 6.31 30.16 -41.28
N PRO A 245 5.63 31.13 -40.62
CA PRO A 245 6.15 31.77 -39.41
C PRO A 245 6.05 30.87 -38.17
N LEU A 246 6.89 31.14 -37.16
CA LEU A 246 6.99 30.53 -35.83
C LEU A 246 5.66 30.34 -35.04
N PHE A 247 4.56 30.90 -35.53
CA PHE A 247 3.23 30.77 -34.96
C PHE A 247 2.67 29.33 -34.99
N LEU A 248 3.05 28.53 -36.00
CA LEU A 248 2.50 27.17 -36.17
C LEU A 248 2.99 26.17 -35.11
N TYR A 249 4.22 26.34 -34.60
CA TYR A 249 4.77 25.53 -33.50
C TYR A 249 4.01 25.76 -32.19
N ARG A 250 3.60 27.00 -31.93
CA ARG A 250 2.79 27.38 -30.76
C ARG A 250 1.35 26.86 -30.87
N MET A 251 0.81 26.72 -32.09
CA MET A 251 -0.50 26.11 -32.33
C MET A 251 -0.50 24.57 -32.25
N LEU A 252 0.56 23.89 -32.70
CA LEU A 252 0.69 22.42 -32.61
C LEU A 252 0.75 21.92 -31.16
N LYS A 253 1.43 22.67 -30.28
CA LYS A 253 1.45 22.41 -28.82
C LYS A 253 0.05 22.52 -28.18
N ASN A 254 -0.83 23.34 -28.74
CA ASN A 254 -2.18 23.56 -28.21
C ASN A 254 -3.24 22.62 -28.78
N ARG A 255 -2.98 21.90 -29.89
CA ARG A 255 -4.00 21.05 -30.55
C ARG A 255 -3.80 19.53 -30.44
N LEU A 256 -2.63 19.02 -30.06
CA LEU A 256 -2.49 17.60 -29.65
C LEU A 256 -2.98 17.42 -28.20
N ASN A 257 -4.27 17.70 -27.97
CA ASN A 257 -4.99 17.37 -26.73
C ASN A 257 -5.34 15.86 -26.71
N LEU A 258 -4.36 14.98 -26.92
CA LEU A 258 -4.45 13.65 -26.32
C LEU A 258 -4.37 13.88 -24.81
N ASN A 259 -5.29 13.27 -24.04
CA ASN A 259 -5.36 13.42 -22.59
C ASN A 259 -4.18 12.67 -21.92
N LEU A 260 -2.95 13.01 -22.29
CA LEU A 260 -1.69 12.39 -21.89
C LEU A 260 -1.53 12.48 -20.36
N SER A 261 -1.98 13.58 -19.76
CA SER A 261 -2.09 13.72 -18.31
C SER A 261 -3.05 12.69 -17.71
N GLY A 262 -4.23 12.49 -18.31
CA GLY A 262 -5.18 11.45 -17.90
C GLY A 262 -4.62 10.03 -18.05
N LEU A 263 -3.95 9.73 -19.18
CA LEU A 263 -3.33 8.43 -19.43
C LEU A 263 -2.22 8.14 -18.42
N VAL A 264 -1.36 9.12 -18.14
CA VAL A 264 -0.28 8.98 -17.16
C VAL A 264 -0.82 8.83 -15.75
N ASN A 265 -1.87 9.57 -15.37
CA ASN A 265 -2.52 9.40 -14.07
C ASN A 265 -3.14 7.99 -13.95
N TYR A 266 -3.71 7.48 -15.04
CA TYR A 266 -4.21 6.11 -15.10
C TYR A 266 -3.07 5.09 -14.92
N ILE A 267 -1.95 5.25 -15.65
CA ILE A 267 -0.77 4.40 -15.51
C ILE A 267 -0.23 4.44 -14.08
N GLY A 268 -0.07 5.62 -13.49
CA GLY A 268 0.41 5.77 -12.11
C GLY A 268 -0.50 5.08 -11.09
N PHE A 269 -1.82 5.15 -11.27
CA PHE A 269 -2.78 4.43 -10.43
C PHE A 269 -2.68 2.91 -10.60
N VAL A 270 -2.52 2.42 -11.83
CA VAL A 270 -2.30 0.99 -12.10
C VAL A 270 -0.99 0.51 -11.47
N VAL A 271 0.09 1.30 -11.56
CA VAL A 271 1.37 1.01 -10.90
C VAL A 271 1.20 0.97 -9.38
N ALA A 272 0.47 1.90 -8.78
CA ALA A 272 0.20 1.91 -7.35
C ALA A 272 -0.54 0.64 -6.88
N LEU A 273 -1.52 0.18 -7.67
CA LEU A 273 -2.23 -1.08 -7.42
C LEU A 273 -1.31 -2.29 -7.60
N LEU A 274 -0.47 -2.30 -8.63
CA LEU A 274 0.50 -3.37 -8.87
C LEU A 274 1.51 -3.48 -7.74
N CYS A 275 2.06 -2.37 -7.26
CA CYS A 275 2.97 -2.34 -6.11
C CYS A 275 2.30 -2.89 -4.84
N GLY A 276 1.05 -2.50 -4.57
CA GLY A 276 0.28 -3.05 -3.45
C GLY A 276 0.04 -4.56 -3.59
N PHE A 277 -0.31 -5.02 -4.78
CA PHE A 277 -0.49 -6.45 -5.07
C PHE A 277 0.80 -7.24 -4.89
N ILE A 278 1.92 -6.75 -5.43
CA ILE A 278 3.25 -7.36 -5.26
C ILE A 278 3.60 -7.45 -3.78
N PHE A 279 3.38 -6.38 -3.02
CA PHE A 279 3.66 -6.37 -1.58
C PHE A 279 2.81 -7.39 -0.82
N GLY A 280 1.49 -7.44 -1.07
CA GLY A 280 0.59 -8.40 -0.43
C GLY A 280 0.97 -9.84 -0.76
N LYS A 281 1.26 -10.13 -2.04
CA LYS A 281 1.71 -11.46 -2.48
C LYS A 281 3.05 -11.84 -1.87
N TYR A 282 3.97 -10.90 -1.74
CA TYR A 282 5.24 -11.14 -1.08
C TYR A 282 5.08 -11.45 0.41
N MET A 283 4.21 -10.72 1.13
CA MET A 283 3.89 -11.06 2.53
C MET A 283 3.26 -12.45 2.66
N GLN A 284 2.41 -12.83 1.71
CA GLN A 284 1.83 -14.17 1.66
C GLN A 284 2.88 -15.26 1.44
N GLU A 285 3.81 -15.07 0.49
CA GLU A 285 4.91 -16.02 0.25
C GLU A 285 5.82 -16.13 1.46
N LEU A 286 6.20 -15.00 2.07
CA LEU A 286 7.04 -14.99 3.27
C LEU A 286 6.36 -15.72 4.44
N HIS A 287 5.04 -15.61 4.56
CA HIS A 287 4.27 -16.35 5.55
C HIS A 287 4.25 -17.86 5.26
N GLU A 288 4.05 -18.24 3.99
CA GLU A 288 4.05 -19.66 3.60
C GLU A 288 5.44 -20.29 3.77
N THR A 289 6.51 -19.60 3.37
CA THR A 289 7.89 -20.07 3.55
C THR A 289 8.24 -20.26 5.03
N LYS A 290 7.74 -19.41 5.93
CA LYS A 290 8.10 -19.50 7.37
C LYS A 290 7.28 -20.50 8.18
N LEU A 291 6.07 -20.85 7.73
CA LEU A 291 5.14 -21.66 8.53
C LEU A 291 4.62 -22.90 7.81
N TRP A 292 4.85 -23.01 6.50
CA TRP A 292 4.21 -23.98 5.61
C TRP A 292 2.67 -24.00 5.76
N PHE A 293 2.11 -22.80 5.96
CA PHE A 293 0.79 -22.60 6.56
C PHE A 293 -0.36 -23.28 5.81
N SER A 294 -0.34 -23.31 4.47
CA SER A 294 -1.45 -23.86 3.69
C SER A 294 -1.53 -25.40 3.69
N HIS A 295 -0.43 -26.08 4.03
CA HIS A 295 -0.30 -27.54 3.97
C HIS A 295 -0.45 -28.22 5.33
N ILE A 296 -0.18 -27.51 6.43
CA ILE A 296 -0.35 -28.01 7.80
C ILE A 296 -1.82 -28.24 8.17
N ARG A 297 -2.05 -29.02 9.23
CA ARG A 297 -3.39 -29.37 9.71
C ARG A 297 -4.09 -28.14 10.29
N GLN A 298 -5.42 -28.17 10.30
CA GLN A 298 -6.21 -27.05 10.82
C GLN A 298 -5.86 -26.69 12.27
N VAL A 299 -5.61 -27.67 13.14
CA VAL A 299 -5.24 -27.41 14.54
C VAL A 299 -3.89 -26.68 14.61
N GLU A 300 -2.92 -27.06 13.79
CA GLU A 300 -1.61 -26.40 13.71
C GLU A 300 -1.74 -24.96 13.18
N GLN A 301 -2.58 -24.74 12.16
CA GLN A 301 -2.90 -23.40 11.66
C GLN A 301 -3.50 -22.52 12.78
N GLU A 302 -4.40 -23.08 13.57
CA GLU A 302 -5.07 -22.38 14.67
C GLU A 302 -4.11 -22.06 15.83
N ILE A 303 -3.16 -22.96 16.15
CA ILE A 303 -2.13 -22.75 17.17
C ILE A 303 -1.11 -21.69 16.73
N SER A 304 -0.78 -21.64 15.44
CA SER A 304 0.14 -20.63 14.91
C SER A 304 -0.36 -19.19 15.11
N LEU A 305 -1.69 -18.99 15.21
CA LEU A 305 -2.32 -17.73 15.56
C LEU A 305 -2.24 -17.49 17.07
N ARG A 306 -1.05 -17.13 17.57
CA ARG A 306 -0.79 -16.96 19.00
C ARG A 306 -1.48 -15.72 19.60
N THR A 307 -1.76 -15.76 20.90
CA THR A 307 -2.24 -14.60 21.70
C THR A 307 -3.56 -14.01 21.19
N GLU A 308 -3.67 -12.69 21.03
CA GLU A 308 -4.86 -11.98 20.56
C GLU A 308 -5.32 -12.43 19.16
N ALA A 309 -4.39 -12.88 18.31
CA ALA A 309 -4.68 -13.40 16.97
C ALA A 309 -5.63 -14.60 17.01
N GLY A 310 -5.36 -15.59 17.85
CA GLY A 310 -6.17 -16.80 17.98
C GLY A 310 -7.57 -16.48 18.51
N LEU A 311 -7.65 -15.55 19.47
CA LEU A 311 -8.94 -15.12 20.01
C LEU A 311 -9.82 -14.47 18.94
N TYR A 312 -9.27 -13.57 18.12
CA TYR A 312 -10.01 -12.96 17.02
C TYR A 312 -10.46 -13.99 15.98
N TYR A 313 -9.57 -14.90 15.60
CA TYR A 313 -9.92 -15.97 14.66
C TYR A 313 -11.05 -16.86 15.19
N SER A 314 -11.13 -17.10 16.51
CA SER A 314 -12.23 -17.87 17.11
C SER A 314 -13.62 -17.28 16.81
N TYR A 315 -13.75 -15.95 16.80
CA TYR A 315 -15.00 -15.27 16.47
C TYR A 315 -15.32 -15.35 14.97
N TYR A 316 -14.30 -15.21 14.10
CA TYR A 316 -14.47 -15.41 12.67
C TYR A 316 -14.90 -16.86 12.36
N LYS A 317 -14.23 -17.84 12.95
CA LYS A 317 -14.57 -19.28 12.83
C LYS A 317 -16.01 -19.54 13.25
N PHE A 318 -16.44 -18.97 14.39
CA PHE A 318 -17.83 -19.03 14.83
C PHE A 318 -18.79 -18.41 13.80
N ALA A 319 -18.51 -17.21 13.29
CA ALA A 319 -19.38 -16.48 12.38
C ALA A 319 -19.48 -17.12 10.97
N VAL A 320 -18.45 -17.84 10.52
CA VAL A 320 -18.42 -18.50 9.21
C VAL A 320 -19.22 -19.81 9.19
N HIS A 321 -19.54 -20.41 10.34
CA HIS A 321 -20.28 -21.68 10.37
C HIS A 321 -21.57 -21.62 9.53
N PRO A 322 -21.76 -22.58 8.59
CA PRO A 322 -22.81 -22.50 7.57
C PRO A 322 -24.22 -22.60 8.14
N GLU A 323 -24.39 -23.29 9.27
CA GLU A 323 -25.68 -23.58 9.90
C GLU A 323 -26.23 -22.40 10.73
N ILE A 324 -25.41 -21.39 11.02
CA ILE A 324 -25.78 -20.30 11.93
C ILE A 324 -26.26 -19.09 11.13
N THR A 325 -27.48 -18.64 11.40
CA THR A 325 -28.06 -17.42 10.79
C THR A 325 -27.37 -16.16 11.30
N PHE A 326 -27.41 -15.07 10.51
CA PHE A 326 -26.77 -13.80 10.88
C PHE A 326 -27.30 -13.24 12.21
N ASN A 327 -28.61 -13.29 12.44
CA ASN A 327 -29.21 -12.78 13.69
C ASN A 327 -28.76 -13.59 14.92
N SER A 328 -28.66 -14.92 14.80
CA SER A 328 -28.14 -15.75 15.89
C SER A 328 -26.65 -15.51 16.14
N ILE A 329 -25.86 -15.20 15.11
CA ILE A 329 -24.44 -14.82 15.27
C ILE A 329 -24.33 -13.55 16.10
N ILE A 330 -25.06 -12.50 15.71
CA ILE A 330 -25.05 -11.22 16.46
C ILE A 330 -25.52 -11.43 17.89
N TYR A 331 -26.60 -12.19 18.10
CA TYR A 331 -27.11 -12.46 19.44
C TYR A 331 -26.07 -13.16 20.31
N ALA A 332 -25.41 -14.20 19.80
CA ALA A 332 -24.38 -14.95 20.52
C ALA A 332 -23.16 -14.08 20.85
N LEU A 333 -22.72 -13.20 19.94
CA LEU A 333 -21.58 -12.30 20.16
C LEU A 333 -21.90 -11.15 21.12
N VAL A 334 -23.16 -10.70 21.20
CA VAL A 334 -23.59 -9.67 22.16
C VAL A 334 -23.74 -10.26 23.57
N HIS A 335 -24.03 -11.55 23.67
CA HIS A 335 -24.35 -12.27 24.90
C HIS A 335 -23.32 -13.37 25.20
N ASP A 336 -22.05 -13.15 24.88
CA ASP A 336 -21.01 -14.16 25.04
C ASP A 336 -20.68 -14.36 26.53
N ASN A 337 -20.83 -15.59 27.00
CA ASN A 337 -20.45 -16.02 28.36
C ASN A 337 -19.21 -16.92 28.35
N SER A 338 -18.62 -17.15 27.18
CA SER A 338 -17.62 -18.18 26.98
C SER A 338 -16.19 -17.65 27.03
N THR A 339 -15.99 -16.35 26.77
CA THR A 339 -14.67 -15.72 26.77
C THR A 339 -14.26 -15.17 28.14
N GLU A 340 -15.20 -14.61 28.92
CA GLU A 340 -14.95 -14.11 30.29
C GLU A 340 -15.80 -14.89 31.32
N PHE A 341 -15.90 -16.22 31.18
CA PHE A 341 -16.79 -17.05 32.01
C PHE A 341 -16.50 -16.87 33.51
N PRO A 342 -17.52 -16.70 34.39
CA PRO A 342 -18.96 -16.82 34.15
C PRO A 342 -19.65 -15.50 33.74
N ARG A 343 -18.89 -14.43 33.56
CA ARG A 343 -19.43 -13.11 33.18
C ARG A 343 -19.87 -13.13 31.73
N GLN A 344 -21.03 -12.55 31.48
CA GLN A 344 -21.49 -12.28 30.12
C GLN A 344 -20.96 -10.92 29.64
N ILE A 345 -20.42 -10.89 28.42
CA ILE A 345 -19.87 -9.70 27.79
C ILE A 345 -20.43 -9.49 26.37
N ASN A 346 -20.46 -8.22 25.97
CA ASN A 346 -20.70 -7.86 24.57
C ASN A 346 -19.35 -7.76 23.85
N VAL A 347 -19.07 -8.71 22.98
CA VAL A 347 -17.81 -8.86 22.24
C VAL A 347 -17.56 -7.65 21.32
N PHE A 348 -18.59 -7.02 20.74
CA PHE A 348 -18.44 -5.83 19.90
C PHE A 348 -17.96 -4.61 20.68
N LYS A 349 -18.47 -4.44 21.91
CA LYS A 349 -18.05 -3.36 22.81
C LYS A 349 -16.64 -3.62 23.39
N ARG A 350 -16.27 -4.89 23.52
CA ARG A 350 -15.06 -5.32 24.23
C ARG A 350 -13.83 -5.42 23.31
N PHE A 351 -13.95 -6.03 22.14
CA PHE A 351 -12.81 -6.47 21.31
C PHE A 351 -12.82 -5.96 19.86
N ASN A 352 -13.74 -5.07 19.49
CA ASN A 352 -13.85 -4.46 18.16
C ASN A 352 -13.81 -5.46 16.98
N ILE A 353 -14.60 -6.53 17.07
CA ILE A 353 -14.61 -7.67 16.11
C ILE A 353 -15.36 -7.40 14.79
N TYR A 354 -15.48 -6.14 14.38
CA TYR A 354 -16.20 -5.76 13.16
C TYR A 354 -15.55 -6.36 11.90
N GLN A 355 -14.22 -6.47 11.91
CA GLN A 355 -13.42 -6.99 10.80
C GLN A 355 -13.77 -8.45 10.54
N GLU A 356 -13.81 -9.26 11.59
CA GLU A 356 -14.13 -10.69 11.52
C GLU A 356 -15.55 -10.89 11.02
N LEU A 357 -16.50 -10.11 11.51
CA LEU A 357 -17.89 -10.20 11.06
C LEU A 357 -18.04 -9.82 9.58
N ILE A 358 -17.40 -8.73 9.13
CA ILE A 358 -17.41 -8.30 7.73
C ILE A 358 -16.80 -9.39 6.84
N LEU A 359 -15.63 -9.93 7.22
CA LEU A 359 -14.98 -11.00 6.46
C LEU A 359 -15.81 -12.29 6.45
N ALA A 360 -16.49 -12.64 7.55
CA ALA A 360 -17.35 -13.81 7.62
C ALA A 360 -18.58 -13.66 6.70
N VAL A 361 -19.19 -12.47 6.66
CA VAL A 361 -20.30 -12.15 5.75
C VAL A 361 -19.82 -12.23 4.30
N LEU A 362 -18.66 -11.66 3.97
CA LEU A 362 -18.07 -11.75 2.63
C LEU A 362 -17.78 -13.20 2.24
N TYR A 363 -17.24 -14.01 3.15
CA TYR A 363 -16.98 -15.43 2.90
C TYR A 363 -18.28 -16.18 2.59
N LYS A 364 -19.33 -16.00 3.42
CA LYS A 364 -20.65 -16.61 3.20
C LYS A 364 -21.29 -16.14 1.90
N PHE A 365 -21.12 -14.87 1.54
CA PHE A 365 -21.59 -14.32 0.27
C PHE A 365 -20.90 -14.99 -0.92
N PHE A 366 -19.57 -15.10 -0.92
CA PHE A 366 -18.84 -15.79 -2.00
C PHE A 366 -19.16 -17.30 -2.04
N ALA A 367 -19.32 -17.95 -0.88
CA ALA A 367 -19.71 -19.35 -0.77
C ALA A 367 -21.14 -19.63 -1.30
N SER A 368 -22.00 -18.62 -1.35
CA SER A 368 -23.35 -18.74 -1.89
C SER A 368 -23.34 -19.01 -3.40
N PHE A 369 -22.31 -18.52 -4.12
CA PHE A 369 -22.14 -18.79 -5.55
C PHE A 369 -21.42 -20.12 -5.77
N ARG A 370 -22.11 -21.12 -6.35
CA ARG A 370 -21.55 -22.46 -6.66
C ARG A 370 -20.19 -22.40 -7.37
N LEU A 371 -20.08 -21.60 -8.42
CA LEU A 371 -18.85 -21.52 -9.21
C LEU A 371 -17.65 -20.99 -8.42
N PHE A 372 -17.86 -20.02 -7.52
CA PHE A 372 -16.80 -19.50 -6.66
C PHE A 372 -16.44 -20.48 -5.53
N ARG A 373 -17.45 -21.12 -4.92
CA ARG A 373 -17.26 -22.10 -3.85
C ARG A 373 -16.38 -23.28 -4.30
N ASP A 374 -16.61 -23.81 -5.51
CA ASP A 374 -15.97 -25.05 -5.94
C ASP A 374 -14.57 -24.82 -6.55
N TYR A 375 -14.30 -23.63 -7.11
CA TYR A 375 -13.06 -23.36 -7.87
C TYR A 375 -12.17 -22.22 -7.34
N CYS A 376 -12.69 -21.29 -6.55
CA CYS A 376 -11.95 -20.06 -6.20
C CYS A 376 -11.86 -19.78 -4.70
N LEU A 377 -12.77 -20.31 -3.89
CA LEU A 377 -12.86 -19.98 -2.48
C LEU A 377 -11.95 -20.89 -1.64
N PRO A 378 -10.91 -20.35 -0.97
CA PRO A 378 -10.05 -21.16 -0.14
C PRO A 378 -10.76 -21.56 1.17
N LYS A 379 -10.10 -22.42 1.97
CA LYS A 379 -10.55 -22.76 3.32
C LYS A 379 -10.81 -21.48 4.14
N PRO A 380 -11.79 -21.46 5.07
CA PRO A 380 -12.14 -20.26 5.83
C PRO A 380 -10.95 -19.52 6.46
N ILE A 381 -10.03 -20.27 7.07
CA ILE A 381 -8.82 -19.72 7.71
C ILE A 381 -7.86 -19.08 6.71
N LEU A 382 -7.67 -19.69 5.53
CA LEU A 382 -6.84 -19.13 4.46
C LEU A 382 -7.49 -17.87 3.88
N PHE A 383 -8.81 -17.86 3.69
CA PHE A 383 -9.52 -16.64 3.26
C PHE A 383 -9.29 -15.48 4.24
N TYR A 384 -9.35 -15.77 5.54
CA TYR A 384 -9.12 -14.78 6.59
C TYR A 384 -7.69 -14.22 6.56
N VAL A 385 -6.68 -15.10 6.54
CA VAL A 385 -5.25 -14.76 6.49
C VAL A 385 -4.91 -14.00 5.20
N TYR A 386 -5.38 -14.45 4.03
CA TYR A 386 -5.14 -13.78 2.75
C TYR A 386 -5.83 -12.43 2.63
N SER A 387 -6.97 -12.25 3.30
CA SER A 387 -7.61 -10.94 3.41
C SER A 387 -6.70 -9.95 4.14
N CYS A 388 -6.03 -10.35 5.22
CA CYS A 388 -5.07 -9.49 5.92
C CYS A 388 -3.89 -9.07 5.03
N PHE A 389 -3.34 -9.98 4.22
CA PHE A 389 -2.27 -9.63 3.25
C PHE A 389 -2.77 -8.67 2.17
N THR A 390 -4.03 -8.82 1.75
CA THR A 390 -4.68 -7.88 0.82
C THR A 390 -4.80 -6.48 1.44
N PHE A 391 -5.16 -6.38 2.73
CA PHE A 391 -5.16 -5.11 3.46
C PHE A 391 -3.76 -4.50 3.62
N ALA A 392 -2.74 -5.32 3.85
CA ALA A 392 -1.35 -4.85 3.87
C ALA A 392 -0.92 -4.26 2.52
N GLY A 393 -1.25 -4.94 1.42
CA GLY A 393 -1.05 -4.44 0.06
C GLY A 393 -1.81 -3.13 -0.21
N PHE A 394 -3.07 -3.05 0.24
CA PHE A 394 -3.86 -1.82 0.18
C PHE A 394 -3.21 -0.66 0.95
N GLY A 395 -2.61 -0.93 2.11
CA GLY A 395 -1.85 0.05 2.87
C GLY A 395 -0.65 0.62 2.12
N VAL A 396 0.06 -0.22 1.37
CA VAL A 396 1.17 0.23 0.50
C VAL A 396 0.65 1.05 -0.68
N THR A 397 -0.49 0.67 -1.29
CA THR A 397 -1.13 1.49 -2.33
C THR A 397 -1.53 2.86 -1.79
N THR A 398 -2.13 2.95 -0.60
CA THR A 398 -2.52 4.25 -0.03
C THR A 398 -1.31 5.10 0.37
N LEU A 399 -0.21 4.50 0.84
CA LEU A 399 1.07 5.18 1.05
C LEU A 399 1.69 5.70 -0.25
N PHE A 400 1.64 4.91 -1.32
CA PHE A 400 2.10 5.31 -2.65
C PHE A 400 1.32 6.53 -3.13
N LEU A 401 -0.02 6.48 -3.02
CA LEU A 401 -0.89 7.59 -3.40
C LEU A 401 -0.66 8.82 -2.53
N LEU A 402 -0.36 8.65 -1.24
CA LEU A 402 0.03 9.73 -0.34
C LEU A 402 1.35 10.37 -0.78
N ALA A 403 2.39 9.59 -1.06
CA ALA A 403 3.67 10.09 -1.57
C ALA A 403 3.51 10.86 -2.89
N TRP A 404 2.68 10.33 -3.80
CA TRP A 404 2.32 11.03 -5.03
C TRP A 404 1.56 12.33 -4.74
N ALA A 405 0.59 12.28 -3.83
CA ALA A 405 -0.19 13.44 -3.41
C ALA A 405 0.66 14.52 -2.75
N VAL A 406 1.80 14.20 -2.13
CA VAL A 406 2.75 15.15 -1.51
C VAL A 406 3.69 15.78 -2.53
N THR A 407 3.98 15.13 -3.65
CA THR A 407 5.00 15.60 -4.61
C THR A 407 4.49 16.53 -5.72
N GLY A 408 3.25 16.36 -6.23
CA GLY A 408 2.44 17.38 -6.96
C GLY A 408 2.83 17.90 -8.38
N ARG A 409 1.84 17.86 -9.31
CA ARG A 409 1.63 18.60 -10.61
C ARG A 409 2.51 18.32 -11.87
N HIS A 410 2.82 17.07 -12.21
CA HIS A 410 3.54 16.70 -13.45
C HIS A 410 3.51 15.18 -13.73
N ILE A 411 3.90 14.81 -14.96
CA ILE A 411 3.60 13.55 -15.63
C ILE A 411 4.46 12.32 -15.17
N ILE A 412 5.44 12.47 -14.28
CA ILE A 412 6.30 11.34 -13.84
C ILE A 412 6.37 11.22 -12.29
N PHE A 413 5.41 11.81 -11.57
CA PHE A 413 5.44 11.85 -10.10
C PHE A 413 5.14 10.52 -9.39
N TRP A 414 4.65 9.50 -10.11
CA TRP A 414 4.50 8.15 -9.56
C TRP A 414 5.87 7.49 -9.23
N LEU A 415 7.00 8.03 -9.72
CA LEU A 415 8.35 7.58 -9.33
C LEU A 415 8.63 7.76 -7.83
N TYR A 416 8.12 8.83 -7.21
CA TYR A 416 8.30 9.05 -5.77
C TYR A 416 7.49 8.05 -4.94
N GLY A 417 6.29 7.69 -5.40
CA GLY A 417 5.54 6.58 -4.82
C GLY A 417 6.30 5.26 -4.95
N LEU A 418 6.96 5.03 -6.09
CA LEU A 418 7.78 3.84 -6.31
C LEU A 418 9.01 3.82 -5.39
N LEU A 419 9.63 4.97 -5.14
CA LEU A 419 10.72 5.10 -4.17
C LEU A 419 10.27 4.72 -2.76
N VAL A 420 9.13 5.24 -2.30
CA VAL A 420 8.55 4.87 -0.99
C VAL A 420 8.25 3.37 -0.93
N PHE A 421 7.67 2.80 -2.00
CA PHE A 421 7.46 1.36 -2.10
C PHE A 421 8.76 0.56 -1.96
N THR A 422 9.84 0.98 -2.64
CA THR A 422 11.14 0.30 -2.52
C THR A 422 11.72 0.38 -1.11
N TRP A 423 11.60 1.50 -0.41
CA TRP A 423 12.04 1.59 0.99
C TRP A 423 11.21 0.74 1.93
N MET A 424 9.91 0.60 1.68
CA MET A 424 9.03 -0.31 2.42
C MET A 424 9.44 -1.78 2.23
N LEU A 425 9.84 -2.17 1.01
CA LEU A 425 10.35 -3.51 0.71
C LEU A 425 11.73 -3.77 1.32
N THR A 426 12.67 -2.84 1.20
CA THR A 426 14.03 -3.09 1.71
C THR A 426 14.12 -3.14 3.24
N ASN A 427 13.10 -2.66 3.95
CA ASN A 427 13.03 -2.64 5.41
C ASN A 427 11.75 -3.33 5.94
N ILE A 428 11.39 -4.51 5.42
CA ILE A 428 10.16 -5.24 5.83
C ILE A 428 10.04 -5.37 7.35
N ASP A 429 11.13 -5.75 8.03
CA ASP A 429 11.12 -6.00 9.49
C ASP A 429 10.78 -4.75 10.33
N ASP A 430 10.98 -3.56 9.76
CA ASP A 430 10.69 -2.28 10.38
C ASP A 430 9.41 -1.63 9.82
N SER A 431 9.00 -2.01 8.60
CA SER A 431 7.84 -1.46 7.90
C SER A 431 6.53 -2.19 8.21
N THR A 432 6.57 -3.51 8.44
CA THR A 432 5.39 -4.32 8.74
C THR A 432 5.74 -5.60 9.48
N ARG A 433 4.75 -6.16 10.17
CA ARG A 433 4.82 -7.47 10.83
C ARG A 433 3.70 -8.42 10.44
N VAL A 434 2.98 -8.08 9.40
CA VAL A 434 1.80 -8.83 8.94
C VAL A 434 2.16 -10.29 8.63
N PHE A 435 3.37 -10.58 8.14
CA PHE A 435 3.75 -11.95 7.78
C PHE A 435 3.83 -12.93 8.97
N PHE A 436 4.06 -12.45 10.21
CA PHE A 436 4.13 -13.31 11.40
C PHE A 436 3.03 -13.03 12.44
N THR A 437 2.37 -11.88 12.34
CA THR A 437 1.24 -11.50 13.20
C THR A 437 0.11 -10.96 12.32
N VAL A 438 -0.59 -11.88 11.65
CA VAL A 438 -1.40 -11.58 10.46
C VAL A 438 -2.62 -10.71 10.76
N ASN A 439 -3.40 -11.06 11.77
CA ASN A 439 -4.72 -10.48 12.04
C ASN A 439 -4.73 -9.50 13.22
N LEU A 440 -3.63 -8.78 13.40
CA LEU A 440 -3.60 -7.66 14.32
C LEU A 440 -4.48 -6.50 13.82
N ARG A 441 -5.08 -5.79 14.77
CA ARG A 441 -6.07 -4.73 14.49
C ARG A 441 -5.47 -3.58 13.67
N GLU A 442 -4.23 -3.21 13.96
CA GLU A 442 -3.48 -2.17 13.25
C GLU A 442 -3.29 -2.50 11.77
N ASN A 443 -3.16 -3.78 11.38
CA ASN A 443 -2.96 -4.17 10.00
C ASN A 443 -4.18 -3.83 9.13
N PHE A 444 -5.38 -3.91 9.70
CA PHE A 444 -6.62 -3.50 9.04
C PHE A 444 -6.83 -1.99 9.06
N ALA A 445 -6.39 -1.32 10.14
CA ALA A 445 -6.68 0.08 10.38
C ALA A 445 -5.71 1.05 9.65
N LEU A 446 -4.40 0.77 9.68
CA LEU A 446 -3.35 1.65 9.13
C LEU A 446 -3.56 2.04 7.65
N PRO A 447 -4.07 1.17 6.74
CA PRO A 447 -4.37 1.59 5.37
C PRO A 447 -5.31 2.80 5.28
N PHE A 448 -6.31 2.87 6.17
CA PHE A 448 -7.24 4.00 6.24
C PHE A 448 -6.59 5.24 6.87
N PHE A 449 -5.62 5.06 7.77
CA PHE A 449 -4.80 6.16 8.31
C PHE A 449 -3.99 6.86 7.21
N TRP A 450 -3.38 6.09 6.29
CA TRP A 450 -2.67 6.67 5.15
C TRP A 450 -3.61 7.33 4.15
N LEU A 451 -4.78 6.73 3.93
CA LEU A 451 -5.80 7.29 3.03
C LEU A 451 -6.36 8.62 3.55
N GLN A 452 -6.61 8.76 4.86
CA GLN A 452 -7.03 10.05 5.43
C GLN A 452 -5.93 11.11 5.31
N ASN A 453 -4.64 10.75 5.53
CA ASN A 453 -3.53 11.68 5.33
C ASN A 453 -3.43 12.12 3.86
N ALA A 454 -3.66 11.21 2.91
CA ALA A 454 -3.69 11.54 1.48
C ALA A 454 -4.82 12.53 1.17
N CYS A 455 -6.01 12.34 1.74
CA CYS A 455 -7.12 13.27 1.59
C CYS A 455 -6.79 14.66 2.15
N VAL A 456 -6.18 14.73 3.34
CA VAL A 456 -5.75 16.00 3.95
C VAL A 456 -4.80 16.75 3.03
N VAL A 457 -3.76 16.08 2.54
CA VAL A 457 -2.78 16.66 1.61
C VAL A 457 -3.45 17.17 0.32
N ILE A 458 -4.32 16.36 -0.28
CA ILE A 458 -5.02 16.72 -1.52
C ILE A 458 -5.92 17.94 -1.29
N MET A 459 -6.65 17.97 -0.18
CA MET A 459 -7.58 19.05 0.12
C MET A 459 -6.88 20.36 0.51
N LEU A 460 -5.70 20.30 1.14
CA LEU A 460 -4.87 21.49 1.36
C LEU A 460 -4.38 22.11 0.04
N ARG A 461 -4.38 21.35 -1.07
CA ARG A 461 -3.96 21.80 -2.41
C ARG A 461 -5.09 22.28 -3.31
N LEU A 462 -6.31 21.83 -3.08
CA LEU A 462 -7.46 22.05 -3.96
C LEU A 462 -8.28 23.30 -3.57
N SER A 463 -8.98 23.88 -4.55
CA SER A 463 -9.97 24.92 -4.30
C SER A 463 -11.27 24.32 -3.76
N ASP A 464 -12.02 25.14 -3.00
CA ASP A 464 -13.18 24.74 -2.17
C ASP A 464 -14.24 23.88 -2.90
N VAL A 465 -14.45 24.11 -4.20
CA VAL A 465 -15.46 23.41 -5.03
C VAL A 465 -15.08 21.94 -5.31
N ALA A 466 -13.79 21.61 -5.42
CA ALA A 466 -13.32 20.24 -5.71
C ALA A 466 -13.24 19.36 -4.45
N CYS A 467 -13.37 19.94 -3.25
CA CYS A 467 -13.13 19.27 -1.98
C CYS A 467 -14.25 18.33 -1.50
N LYS A 468 -15.50 18.48 -1.99
CA LYS A 468 -16.66 17.72 -1.48
C LYS A 468 -16.49 16.19 -1.53
N LYS A 469 -15.87 15.64 -2.57
CA LYS A 469 -15.62 14.20 -2.69
C LYS A 469 -14.62 13.69 -1.66
N TYR A 470 -13.56 14.47 -1.40
CA TYR A 470 -12.50 14.11 -0.47
C TYR A 470 -12.92 14.24 1.00
N TYR A 471 -13.84 15.15 1.32
CA TYR A 471 -14.46 15.22 2.66
C TYR A 471 -15.17 13.92 3.04
N PHE A 472 -15.93 13.32 2.12
CA PHE A 472 -16.61 12.05 2.37
C PHE A 472 -15.61 10.89 2.54
N ILE A 473 -14.57 10.83 1.69
CA ILE A 473 -13.53 9.80 1.80
C ILE A 473 -12.75 9.94 3.11
N PHE A 474 -12.41 11.17 3.51
CA PHE A 474 -11.77 11.45 4.80
C PHE A 474 -12.63 10.96 5.95
N PHE A 475 -13.91 11.35 5.99
CA PHE A 475 -14.87 10.92 7.02
C PHE A 475 -15.00 9.39 7.10
N LEU A 476 -15.20 8.72 5.96
CA LEU A 476 -15.33 7.26 5.91
C LEU A 476 -14.04 6.55 6.34
N SER A 477 -12.88 7.08 5.92
CA SER A 477 -11.58 6.52 6.29
C SER A 477 -11.32 6.67 7.78
N THR A 478 -11.62 7.84 8.37
CA THR A 478 -11.51 8.06 9.82
C THR A 478 -12.48 7.16 10.59
N PHE A 479 -13.70 6.96 10.09
CA PHE A 479 -14.67 6.05 10.69
C PHE A 479 -14.15 4.60 10.70
N LEU A 480 -13.68 4.08 9.55
CA LEU A 480 -13.15 2.71 9.45
C LEU A 480 -11.86 2.53 10.26
N PHE A 481 -10.97 3.53 10.26
CA PHE A 481 -9.78 3.52 11.10
C PHE A 481 -10.15 3.33 12.56
N ALA A 482 -11.01 4.20 13.10
CA ALA A 482 -11.44 4.14 14.50
C ALA A 482 -12.31 2.93 14.85
N LEU A 483 -13.08 2.40 13.90
CA LEU A 483 -13.89 1.19 14.09
C LEU A 483 -13.01 -0.06 14.23
N PHE A 484 -11.97 -0.18 13.39
CA PHE A 484 -11.12 -1.38 13.32
C PHE A 484 -10.06 -1.45 14.41
N TRP A 485 -9.67 -0.33 15.01
CA TRP A 485 -8.62 -0.34 16.02
C TRP A 485 -8.93 0.54 17.23
N GLN A 486 -8.82 -0.06 18.41
CA GLN A 486 -9.20 0.54 19.69
C GLN A 486 -8.28 1.69 20.15
N PHE A 487 -7.01 1.66 19.74
CA PHE A 487 -6.01 2.65 20.18
C PHE A 487 -5.89 3.86 19.23
N THR A 488 -6.78 3.97 18.26
CA THR A 488 -6.77 5.03 17.24
C THR A 488 -6.88 6.42 17.81
N GLN A 489 -7.57 6.58 18.94
CA GLN A 489 -7.65 7.86 19.66
C GLN A 489 -6.28 8.49 19.94
N PHE A 490 -5.26 7.68 20.23
CA PHE A 490 -3.91 8.19 20.52
C PHE A 490 -3.20 8.66 19.26
N ILE A 491 -3.45 8.05 18.11
CA ILE A 491 -2.84 8.46 16.84
C ILE A 491 -3.59 9.66 16.24
N LEU A 492 -4.91 9.65 16.36
CA LEU A 492 -5.78 10.73 15.92
C LEU A 492 -5.50 12.03 16.67
N VAL A 493 -5.21 11.99 17.97
CA VAL A 493 -4.81 13.21 18.69
C VAL A 493 -3.48 13.76 18.19
N LEU A 494 -2.49 12.92 17.83
CA LEU A 494 -1.23 13.39 17.23
C LEU A 494 -1.49 14.07 15.88
N GLN A 495 -2.34 13.46 15.05
CA GLN A 495 -2.76 14.05 13.77
C GLN A 495 -3.49 15.38 13.98
N SER A 496 -4.42 15.46 14.95
CA SER A 496 -5.12 16.71 15.31
C SER A 496 -4.15 17.77 15.81
N ILE A 497 -3.16 17.43 16.64
CA ILE A 497 -2.12 18.36 17.09
C ILE A 497 -1.34 18.88 15.88
N SER A 498 -0.98 18.03 14.92
CA SER A 498 -0.31 18.47 13.68
C SER A 498 -1.18 19.42 12.86
N MET A 499 -2.48 19.14 12.72
CA MET A 499 -3.42 20.03 12.03
C MET A 499 -3.58 21.37 12.77
N VAL A 500 -3.75 21.36 14.09
CA VAL A 500 -3.86 22.59 14.89
C VAL A 500 -2.56 23.39 14.80
N ALA A 501 -1.40 22.76 14.93
CA ALA A 501 -0.10 23.41 14.75
C ALA A 501 0.00 24.10 13.38
N MET A 502 -0.50 23.47 12.31
CA MET A 502 -0.59 24.10 10.99
C MET A 502 -1.48 25.35 10.97
N SER A 503 -2.63 25.34 11.66
CA SER A 503 -3.48 26.55 11.75
C SER A 503 -2.82 27.68 12.54
N LEU A 504 -1.97 27.34 13.51
CA LEU A 504 -1.23 28.32 14.30
C LEU A 504 -0.10 28.96 13.50
N ILE A 505 0.60 28.16 12.67
CA ILE A 505 1.67 28.64 11.76
C ILE A 505 1.08 29.41 10.57
N ILE A 506 -0.02 28.93 9.98
CA ILE A 506 -0.68 29.51 8.81
C ILE A 506 -2.16 29.80 9.14
N PRO A 507 -2.47 31.01 9.69
CA PRO A 507 -3.80 31.36 10.16
C PRO A 507 -4.90 31.29 9.08
N ARG A 508 -4.57 31.46 7.80
CA ARG A 508 -5.50 31.33 6.67
C ARG A 508 -6.16 29.95 6.59
N LEU A 509 -5.50 28.90 7.06
CA LEU A 509 -5.99 27.52 7.00
C LEU A 509 -6.96 27.17 8.14
N SER A 510 -7.20 28.07 9.10
CA SER A 510 -8.00 27.80 10.30
C SER A 510 -9.41 27.27 9.96
N SER A 511 -10.09 27.84 8.95
CA SER A 511 -11.43 27.39 8.54
C SER A 511 -11.44 25.97 7.98
N THR A 512 -10.43 25.64 7.16
CA THR A 512 -10.26 24.29 6.60
C THR A 512 -9.96 23.27 7.70
N ILE A 513 -9.10 23.63 8.65
CA ILE A 513 -8.72 22.78 9.78
C ILE A 513 -9.89 22.54 10.74
N ILE A 514 -10.70 23.56 11.04
CA ILE A 514 -11.95 23.39 11.80
C ILE A 514 -12.86 22.36 11.11
N SER A 515 -12.97 22.41 9.78
CA SER A 515 -13.78 21.45 9.02
C SER A 515 -13.25 20.00 9.14
N PHE A 516 -11.94 19.80 9.13
CA PHE A 516 -11.34 18.48 9.37
C PHE A 516 -11.60 17.97 10.78
N LEU A 517 -11.39 18.81 11.80
CA LEU A 517 -11.62 18.44 13.20
C LEU A 517 -13.10 18.09 13.45
N LEU A 518 -14.04 18.81 12.80
CA LEU A 518 -15.47 18.52 12.87
C LEU A 518 -15.79 17.14 12.26
N LEU A 519 -15.29 16.84 11.06
CA LEU A 519 -15.52 15.56 10.41
C LEU A 519 -14.91 14.39 11.19
N GLN A 520 -13.70 14.58 11.72
CA GLN A 520 -13.04 13.60 12.57
C GLN A 520 -13.86 13.35 13.84
N SER A 521 -14.39 14.41 14.46
CA SER A 521 -15.25 14.29 15.65
C SER A 521 -16.59 13.60 15.35
N GLN A 522 -17.21 13.89 14.21
CA GLN A 522 -18.43 13.22 13.76
C GLN A 522 -18.21 11.73 13.49
N ALA A 523 -17.10 11.38 12.81
CA ALA A 523 -16.75 9.98 12.56
C ALA A 523 -16.53 9.22 13.88
N PHE A 524 -15.82 9.84 14.83
CA PHE A 524 -15.57 9.24 16.14
C PHE A 524 -16.85 9.09 16.97
N PHE A 525 -17.77 10.05 16.89
CA PHE A 525 -19.08 9.94 17.53
C PHE A 525 -19.89 8.74 16.99
N LEU A 526 -19.87 8.49 15.67
CA LEU A 526 -20.50 7.30 15.10
C LEU A 526 -19.86 6.00 15.59
N VAL A 527 -18.54 5.98 15.80
CA VAL A 527 -17.85 4.81 16.38
C VAL A 527 -18.29 4.55 17.81
N ILE A 528 -18.46 5.60 18.64
CA ILE A 528 -19.00 5.47 19.99
C ILE A 528 -20.39 4.83 19.97
N LEU A 529 -21.25 5.22 19.02
CA LEU A 529 -22.57 4.61 18.83
C LEU A 529 -22.47 3.15 18.38
N ALA A 530 -21.62 2.87 17.39
CA ALA A 530 -21.42 1.51 16.88
C ALA A 530 -20.92 0.57 17.99
N GLN A 531 -19.96 1.00 18.81
CA GLN A 531 -19.37 0.20 19.89
C GLN A 531 -20.17 0.24 21.21
N PHE A 532 -21.47 0.53 21.16
CA PHE A 532 -22.37 0.49 22.32
C PHE A 532 -21.90 1.36 23.50
N GLY A 533 -21.34 2.54 23.22
CA GLY A 533 -20.87 3.48 24.23
C GLY A 533 -19.70 2.92 25.05
N GLN A 534 -18.65 2.44 24.37
CA GLN A 534 -17.43 1.98 25.04
C GLN A 534 -16.81 3.13 25.88
N PRO A 535 -16.61 2.96 27.20
CA PRO A 535 -16.14 4.03 28.08
C PRO A 535 -14.80 4.63 27.65
N MET A 536 -13.89 3.80 27.14
CA MET A 536 -12.57 4.24 26.67
C MET A 536 -12.65 5.28 25.53
N ASN A 537 -13.61 5.12 24.62
CA ASN A 537 -13.80 6.07 23.51
C ASN A 537 -14.59 7.29 23.94
N ILE A 538 -15.51 7.18 24.90
CA ILE A 538 -16.22 8.35 25.44
C ILE A 538 -15.24 9.27 26.18
N ALA A 539 -14.38 8.70 27.03
CA ALA A 539 -13.37 9.43 27.81
C ALA A 539 -12.08 9.75 27.01
N SER A 540 -12.15 9.69 25.69
CA SER A 540 -11.02 9.90 24.80
C SER A 540 -10.43 11.30 24.91
N ILE A 541 -9.10 11.40 24.95
CA ILE A 541 -8.40 12.68 24.87
C ILE A 541 -8.56 13.32 23.48
N CYS A 542 -8.77 12.51 22.44
CA CYS A 542 -8.91 13.03 21.08
C CYS A 542 -10.21 13.84 20.92
N THR A 543 -11.32 13.39 21.51
CA THR A 543 -12.61 14.09 21.42
C THR A 543 -12.56 15.43 22.15
N THR A 544 -12.00 15.45 23.35
CA THR A 544 -11.85 16.67 24.16
C THR A 544 -10.88 17.65 23.52
N PHE A 545 -9.77 17.16 22.95
CA PHE A 545 -8.81 17.99 22.24
C PHE A 545 -9.41 18.61 20.98
N ASN A 546 -10.13 17.82 20.17
CA ASN A 546 -10.76 18.33 18.95
C ASN A 546 -11.83 19.37 19.28
N LEU A 547 -12.69 19.11 20.27
CA LEU A 547 -13.72 20.05 20.69
C LEU A 547 -13.11 21.37 21.21
N SER A 548 -12.10 21.28 22.07
CA SER A 548 -11.38 22.45 22.60
C SER A 548 -10.74 23.26 21.47
N SER A 549 -10.09 22.58 20.53
CA SER A 549 -9.45 23.21 19.38
C SER A 549 -10.45 23.92 18.49
N ILE A 550 -11.61 23.32 18.20
CA ILE A 550 -12.67 23.94 17.39
C ILE A 550 -13.18 25.21 18.07
N VAL A 551 -13.50 25.15 19.36
CA VAL A 551 -14.03 26.29 20.13
C VAL A 551 -13.01 27.44 20.14
N ILE A 552 -11.76 27.17 20.52
CA ILE A 552 -10.73 28.21 20.60
C ILE A 552 -10.40 28.78 19.23
N LEU A 553 -10.24 27.95 18.19
CA LEU A 553 -9.93 28.43 16.85
C LEU A 553 -11.05 29.30 16.27
N HIS A 554 -12.32 29.00 16.58
CA HIS A 554 -13.47 29.79 16.14
C HIS A 554 -13.58 31.13 16.89
N LEU A 555 -13.45 31.12 18.23
CA LEU A 555 -13.58 32.32 19.07
C LEU A 555 -12.42 33.31 18.90
N THR A 556 -11.22 32.83 18.57
CA THR A 556 -10.00 33.65 18.50
C THR A 556 -9.64 34.09 17.08
N THR A 557 -10.61 34.12 16.16
CA THR A 557 -10.41 34.53 14.76
C THR A 557 -10.03 36.01 14.62
N ASN A 558 -10.49 36.88 15.53
CA ASN A 558 -10.37 38.34 15.43
C ASN A 558 -9.39 38.99 16.44
N MET A 559 -8.59 38.21 17.16
CA MET A 559 -7.64 38.76 18.14
C MET A 559 -6.50 39.52 17.47
N LYS A 560 -6.34 40.81 17.83
CA LYS A 560 -5.21 41.65 17.41
C LYS A 560 -4.15 41.66 18.50
N SER A 561 -3.05 40.95 18.30
CA SER A 561 -1.86 40.92 19.17
C SER A 561 -0.65 40.42 18.36
N ASN A 562 0.55 40.45 18.96
CA ASN A 562 1.77 39.91 18.34
C ASN A 562 1.59 38.42 18.00
N ARG A 563 2.04 37.98 16.82
CA ARG A 563 1.84 36.62 16.30
C ARG A 563 2.28 35.51 17.27
N VAL A 564 3.45 35.66 17.90
CA VAL A 564 3.97 34.70 18.89
C VAL A 564 3.07 34.61 20.11
N SER A 565 2.61 35.77 20.61
CA SER A 565 1.69 35.84 21.75
C SER A 565 0.37 35.14 21.43
N ILE A 566 -0.17 35.33 20.22
CA ILE A 566 -1.38 34.64 19.77
C ILE A 566 -1.17 33.13 19.72
N ILE A 567 -0.06 32.65 19.14
CA ILE A 567 0.24 31.21 19.05
C ILE A 567 0.34 30.61 20.46
N PHE A 568 1.08 31.27 21.35
CA PHE A 568 1.25 30.83 22.74
C PHE A 568 -0.08 30.81 23.50
N LEU A 569 -0.84 31.91 23.48
CA LEU A 569 -2.13 32.01 24.16
C LEU A 569 -3.14 30.97 23.64
N LYS A 570 -3.29 30.82 22.32
CA LYS A 570 -4.18 29.80 21.74
C LYS A 570 -3.77 28.39 22.17
N SER A 571 -2.48 28.09 22.17
CA SER A 571 -1.97 26.78 22.59
C SER A 571 -2.27 26.51 24.07
N VAL A 572 -2.02 27.48 24.94
CA VAL A 572 -2.32 27.39 26.38
C VAL A 572 -3.83 27.19 26.61
N TYR A 573 -4.68 28.01 25.97
CA TYR A 573 -6.13 27.87 26.12
C TYR A 573 -6.66 26.52 25.62
N ILE A 574 -6.15 26.01 24.50
CA ILE A 574 -6.54 24.68 23.98
C ILE A 574 -6.16 23.58 24.98
N VAL A 575 -4.94 23.60 25.52
CA VAL A 575 -4.48 22.59 26.49
C VAL A 575 -5.29 22.65 27.77
N VAL A 576 -5.47 23.84 28.36
CA VAL A 576 -6.22 24.02 29.61
C VAL A 576 -7.67 23.55 29.44
N LEU A 577 -8.35 23.97 28.36
CA LEU A 577 -9.72 23.55 28.08
C LEU A 577 -9.83 22.04 27.84
N THR A 578 -8.85 21.44 27.15
CA THR A 578 -8.80 19.99 26.93
C THR A 578 -8.69 19.23 28.24
N LEU A 579 -7.83 19.67 29.16
CA LEU A 579 -7.65 19.03 30.47
C LEU A 579 -8.90 19.14 31.34
N LEU A 580 -9.53 20.33 31.38
CA LEU A 580 -10.77 20.56 32.12
C LEU A 580 -11.92 19.69 31.60
N LEU A 581 -12.13 19.66 30.28
CA LEU A 581 -13.16 18.82 29.66
C LEU A 581 -12.87 17.34 29.86
N SER A 582 -11.61 16.92 29.76
CA SER A 582 -11.22 15.53 29.99
C SER A 582 -11.48 15.09 31.43
N TRP A 583 -11.16 15.94 32.40
CA TRP A 583 -11.47 15.70 33.81
C TRP A 583 -12.98 15.59 34.04
N LEU A 584 -13.76 16.53 33.49
CA LEU A 584 -15.22 16.54 33.63
C LEU A 584 -15.86 15.29 33.03
N ILE A 585 -15.49 14.89 31.80
CA ILE A 585 -16.03 13.69 31.15
C ILE A 585 -15.66 12.43 31.94
N ARG A 586 -14.41 12.32 32.41
CA ARG A 586 -13.96 11.16 33.21
C ARG A 586 -14.72 11.07 34.53
N TYR A 587 -14.97 12.20 35.18
CA TYR A 587 -15.77 12.28 36.39
C TYR A 587 -17.22 11.82 36.14
N LEU A 588 -17.85 12.29 35.06
CA LEU A 588 -19.24 11.92 34.72
C LEU A 588 -19.40 10.45 34.32
N VAL A 589 -18.41 9.87 33.63
CA VAL A 589 -18.45 8.49 33.12
C VAL A 589 -18.00 7.47 34.17
N GLY A 590 -17.30 7.91 35.23
CA GLY A 590 -16.69 7.01 36.21
C GLY A 590 -15.58 6.14 35.61
N ALA A 591 -14.86 6.66 34.61
CA ALA A 591 -13.87 5.89 33.86
C ALA A 591 -12.53 5.79 34.62
N GLU A 592 -12.29 4.67 35.30
CA GLU A 592 -11.00 4.35 35.97
C GLU A 592 -9.98 3.63 35.06
N SER A 593 -10.34 3.33 33.80
CA SER A 593 -9.61 2.40 32.93
C SER A 593 -8.15 2.80 32.62
N ASP A 594 -7.85 4.10 32.60
CA ASP A 594 -6.58 4.61 32.04
C ASP A 594 -5.50 4.90 33.08
N THR A 595 -5.78 4.64 34.36
CA THR A 595 -4.82 4.87 35.45
C THR A 595 -3.53 4.07 35.23
N HIS A 596 -3.65 2.85 34.70
CA HIS A 596 -2.50 1.98 34.42
C HIS A 596 -1.58 2.51 33.29
N ILE A 597 -2.13 3.17 32.26
CA ILE A 597 -1.34 3.75 31.16
C ILE A 597 -0.45 4.87 31.70
N TRP A 598 -1.00 5.71 32.57
CA TRP A 598 -0.24 6.80 33.19
C TRP A 598 0.81 6.28 34.17
N THR A 599 0.49 5.25 34.95
CA THR A 599 1.46 4.56 35.81
C THR A 599 2.59 3.93 34.99
N PHE A 600 2.26 3.30 33.86
CA PHE A 600 3.24 2.76 32.92
C PHE A 600 4.18 3.84 32.37
N VAL A 601 3.64 4.96 31.89
CA VAL A 601 4.45 6.08 31.37
C VAL A 601 5.36 6.65 32.46
N LYS A 602 4.83 6.88 33.67
CA LYS A 602 5.62 7.37 34.81
C LYS A 602 6.75 6.42 35.20
N ALA A 603 6.45 5.13 35.32
CA ALA A 603 7.44 4.12 35.68
C ALA A 603 8.53 4.01 34.61
N LYS A 604 8.14 4.10 33.33
CA LYS A 604 9.08 4.01 32.21
C LYS A 604 10.01 5.21 32.08
N ILE A 605 9.54 6.41 32.46
CA ILE A 605 10.37 7.64 32.54
C ILE A 605 11.23 7.66 33.81
N GLY A 606 11.05 6.70 34.74
CA GLY A 606 11.80 6.63 35.99
C GLY A 606 11.27 7.53 37.11
N LEU A 607 10.03 8.03 36.98
CA LEU A 607 9.37 8.83 38.03
C LEU A 607 8.83 7.97 39.18
N ILE A 608 8.66 6.66 38.95
CA ILE A 608 8.21 5.67 39.92
C ILE A 608 9.19 4.50 39.89
N SER A 609 9.58 4.00 41.06
CA SER A 609 10.44 2.81 41.18
C SER A 609 9.72 1.56 40.66
N ARG A 610 10.49 0.63 40.06
CA ARG A 610 9.97 -0.64 39.55
C ARG A 610 9.38 -1.55 40.64
N SER A 611 9.72 -1.32 41.92
CA SER A 611 9.17 -2.10 43.04
C SER A 611 7.78 -1.64 43.50
N SER A 612 7.30 -0.48 43.06
CA SER A 612 5.99 0.07 43.47
C SER A 612 4.96 0.08 42.35
N VAL A 613 5.25 -0.55 41.21
CA VAL A 613 4.29 -0.68 40.11
C VAL A 613 3.41 -1.92 40.31
N PRO A 614 2.12 -1.86 39.95
CA PRO A 614 1.23 -3.01 40.04
C PRO A 614 1.60 -4.07 38.97
N PHE A 615 1.20 -5.31 39.21
CA PHE A 615 1.54 -6.49 38.41
C PHE A 615 1.35 -6.28 36.90
N GLU A 616 0.22 -5.72 36.49
CA GLU A 616 -0.12 -5.45 35.10
C GLU A 616 0.85 -4.48 34.42
N THR A 617 1.33 -3.48 35.17
CA THR A 617 2.27 -2.48 34.65
C THR A 617 3.66 -3.09 34.54
N ALA A 618 4.04 -3.93 35.51
CA ALA A 618 5.29 -4.66 35.48
C ALA A 618 5.36 -5.64 34.28
N LEU A 619 4.24 -6.31 33.96
CA LEU A 619 4.13 -7.17 32.78
C LEU A 619 4.44 -6.40 31.48
N TYR A 620 3.92 -5.19 31.34
CA TYR A 620 4.20 -4.32 30.19
C TYR A 620 5.65 -3.84 30.15
N LEU A 621 6.22 -3.44 31.29
CA LEU A 621 7.62 -2.98 31.38
C LEU A 621 8.64 -4.09 31.06
N CYS A 622 8.31 -5.34 31.37
CA CYS A 622 9.15 -6.51 31.08
C CYS A 622 8.98 -7.04 29.65
N HIS A 623 7.95 -6.62 28.93
CA HIS A 623 7.67 -7.15 27.60
C HIS A 623 8.49 -6.42 26.52
N GLY A 624 9.29 -7.14 25.74
CA GLY A 624 10.21 -6.57 24.74
C GLY A 624 9.53 -5.66 23.69
N ALA A 625 8.26 -5.89 23.35
CA ALA A 625 7.51 -5.00 22.45
C ALA A 625 7.36 -3.55 22.96
N PHE A 626 7.45 -3.34 24.29
CA PHE A 626 7.41 -2.02 24.92
C PHE A 626 8.79 -1.55 25.36
N ALA A 627 9.87 -2.16 24.88
CA ALA A 627 11.22 -1.62 25.05
C ALA A 627 11.39 -0.27 24.34
N TYR A 628 12.48 0.43 24.64
CA TYR A 628 12.93 1.57 23.83
C TYR A 628 13.36 1.10 22.43
N LEU A 629 13.39 2.02 21.47
CA LEU A 629 13.80 1.70 20.10
C LEU A 629 15.30 1.36 20.03
N ASP A 630 15.63 0.19 19.47
CA ASP A 630 17.01 -0.29 19.38
C ASP A 630 17.87 0.51 18.39
N GLY A 631 19.16 0.65 18.67
CA GLY A 631 20.13 1.32 17.79
C GLY A 631 20.24 0.68 16.40
N ASP A 632 19.97 -0.62 16.29
CA ASP A 632 19.98 -1.35 15.02
C ASP A 632 18.94 -0.85 14.02
N PHE A 633 17.81 -0.32 14.50
CA PHE A 633 16.81 0.31 13.64
C PHE A 633 17.43 1.46 12.83
N PHE A 634 18.16 2.35 13.49
CA PHE A 634 18.80 3.50 12.84
C PHE A 634 19.92 3.07 11.89
N ARG A 635 20.67 2.02 12.24
CA ARG A 635 21.72 1.45 11.40
C ARG A 635 21.15 0.90 10.09
N ARG A 636 20.15 0.01 10.15
CA ARG A 636 19.53 -0.61 8.96
C ARG A 636 18.89 0.42 8.04
N THR A 637 18.11 1.34 8.60
CA THR A 637 17.41 2.38 7.83
C THR A 637 18.35 3.42 7.22
N SER A 638 19.54 3.60 7.80
CA SER A 638 20.58 4.47 7.24
C SER A 638 21.37 3.84 6.11
N LEU A 639 21.64 2.53 6.15
CA LEU A 639 22.31 1.81 5.06
C LEU A 639 21.52 1.89 3.74
N ASN A 640 20.19 1.92 3.83
CA ASN A 640 19.29 2.08 2.69
C ASN A 640 19.12 3.55 2.23
N GLY A 641 19.83 4.50 2.86
CA GLY A 641 19.78 5.94 2.57
C GLY A 641 18.50 6.66 3.02
N CYS A 642 17.47 5.92 3.47
CA CYS A 642 16.17 6.48 3.85
C CYS A 642 16.27 7.41 5.07
N PHE A 643 16.95 6.97 6.14
CA PHE A 643 17.02 7.74 7.39
C PHE A 643 17.86 9.03 7.28
N PRO A 644 19.03 9.07 6.62
CA PRO A 644 19.75 10.31 6.35
C PRO A 644 18.93 11.33 5.56
N LEU A 645 18.21 10.89 4.52
CA LEU A 645 17.33 11.75 3.73
C LEU A 645 16.18 12.31 4.57
N PHE A 646 15.63 11.49 5.47
CA PHE A 646 14.62 11.90 6.44
C PHE A 646 15.13 12.99 7.39
N ILE A 647 16.30 12.79 8.01
CA ILE A 647 16.88 13.78 8.93
C ILE A 647 17.16 15.10 8.21
N ALA A 648 17.75 15.04 7.01
CA ALA A 648 17.99 16.23 6.19
C ALA A 648 16.67 16.95 5.81
N ALA A 649 15.63 16.21 5.41
CA ALA A 649 14.32 16.78 5.10
C ALA A 649 13.70 17.49 6.33
N ILE A 650 13.76 16.84 7.51
CA ILE A 650 13.27 17.45 8.76
C ILE A 650 14.05 18.72 9.06
N LEU A 651 15.38 18.68 9.07
CA LEU A 651 16.21 19.84 9.41
C LEU A 651 15.93 21.03 8.48
N ILE A 652 15.82 20.80 7.17
CA ILE A 652 15.55 21.91 6.25
C ILE A 652 14.13 22.45 6.47
N VAL A 653 13.11 21.60 6.62
CA VAL A 653 11.73 22.05 6.84
C VAL A 653 11.58 22.75 8.19
N THR A 654 12.24 22.30 9.25
CA THR A 654 12.17 22.94 10.57
C THR A 654 12.92 24.26 10.60
N LEU A 655 14.14 24.34 10.04
CA LEU A 655 14.89 25.59 9.97
C LEU A 655 14.18 26.65 9.13
N THR A 656 13.60 26.25 7.99
CA THR A 656 12.86 27.17 7.12
C THR A 656 11.55 27.62 7.74
N THR A 657 10.83 26.74 8.46
CA THR A 657 9.62 27.15 9.19
C THR A 657 9.96 28.10 10.34
N ILE A 658 11.00 27.83 11.13
CA ILE A 658 11.48 28.75 12.17
C ILE A 658 11.87 30.09 11.57
N TYR A 659 12.68 30.10 10.49
CA TYR A 659 13.06 31.32 9.79
C TYR A 659 11.82 32.12 9.33
N SER A 660 10.83 31.45 8.74
CA SER A 660 9.59 32.09 8.31
C SER A 660 8.79 32.70 9.48
N LEU A 661 8.72 32.01 10.62
CA LEU A 661 8.09 32.55 11.82
C LEU A 661 8.85 33.77 12.34
N THR A 662 10.19 33.72 12.38
CA THR A 662 11.01 34.85 12.85
C THR A 662 10.84 36.07 11.96
N LEU A 663 10.79 35.90 10.63
CA LEU A 663 10.59 36.99 9.69
C LEU A 663 9.20 37.62 9.84
N GLN A 664 8.16 36.81 10.05
CA GLN A 664 6.81 37.28 10.35
C GLN A 664 6.70 38.03 11.68
N CYS A 665 7.60 37.79 12.63
CA CYS A 665 7.62 38.51 13.91
C CYS A 665 8.28 39.89 13.80
N CYS A 666 9.09 40.13 12.76
CA CYS A 666 9.85 41.35 12.57
C CYS A 666 9.14 42.37 11.63
N ASP A 667 7.85 42.19 11.32
CA ASP A 667 7.01 43.11 10.52
C ASP A 667 7.64 43.59 9.19
N GLN A 668 8.38 42.71 8.49
CA GLN A 668 8.75 42.97 7.10
C GLN A 668 7.67 42.44 6.15
N GLU A 669 7.04 43.35 5.39
CA GLU A 669 6.02 43.08 4.36
C GLU A 669 6.45 42.09 3.25
N SER A 670 7.72 41.65 3.25
CA SER A 670 8.30 40.66 2.32
C SER A 670 8.08 39.20 2.73
N ALA A 671 7.53 38.92 3.92
CA ALA A 671 7.21 37.56 4.39
C ALA A 671 6.26 36.71 3.50
N PRO A 672 5.34 37.27 2.67
CA PRO A 672 4.46 36.46 1.82
C PRO A 672 5.21 35.66 0.73
N ALA A 673 6.36 36.13 0.26
CA ALA A 673 7.04 35.55 -0.90
C ALA A 673 7.87 34.28 -0.60
N PHE A 674 8.26 34.05 0.66
CA PHE A 674 9.07 32.87 1.05
C PHE A 674 8.21 31.66 1.44
N ILE A 675 7.02 31.89 2.01
CA ILE A 675 6.03 30.84 2.32
C ILE A 675 5.49 30.18 1.05
N ASP A 676 5.55 30.87 -0.10
CA ASP A 676 5.23 30.29 -1.40
C ASP A 676 6.25 29.22 -1.88
N HIS A 677 7.41 29.05 -1.22
CA HIS A 677 8.36 28.00 -1.58
C HIS A 677 8.06 26.64 -0.92
N PHE A 678 7.44 26.63 0.27
CA PHE A 678 7.11 25.41 1.01
C PHE A 678 5.61 25.27 1.23
N THR A 679 5.08 24.16 0.75
CA THR A 679 3.66 23.92 0.71
C THR A 679 3.12 23.43 2.07
N PRO A 680 1.95 23.90 2.54
CA PRO A 680 1.38 23.56 3.86
C PRO A 680 1.32 22.06 4.18
N GLU A 681 1.09 21.22 3.17
CA GLU A 681 1.07 19.77 3.27
C GLU A 681 2.39 19.15 3.77
N THR A 682 3.52 19.76 3.40
CA THR A 682 4.86 19.27 3.77
C THR A 682 5.09 19.48 5.27
N ILE A 683 4.69 20.65 5.78
CA ILE A 683 4.80 20.99 7.19
C ILE A 683 3.89 20.07 8.02
N PHE A 684 2.67 19.81 7.55
CA PHE A 684 1.74 18.89 8.21
C PHE A 684 2.36 17.49 8.41
N ILE A 685 2.90 16.88 7.35
CA ILE A 685 3.48 15.53 7.42
C ILE A 685 4.74 15.50 8.28
N VAL A 686 5.60 16.53 8.21
CA VAL A 686 6.81 16.59 9.02
C VAL A 686 6.46 16.68 10.51
N ILE A 687 5.52 17.54 10.91
CA ILE A 687 5.07 17.64 12.31
C ILE A 687 4.46 16.31 12.77
N GLN A 688 3.60 15.69 11.95
CA GLN A 688 2.97 14.41 12.27
C GLN A 688 4.01 13.29 12.46
N SER A 689 5.01 13.23 11.57
CA SER A 689 6.10 12.26 11.64
C SER A 689 7.00 12.48 12.86
N MET A 690 7.27 13.73 13.25
CA MET A 690 8.04 14.02 14.47
C MET A 690 7.30 13.55 15.73
N LEU A 691 5.99 13.84 15.82
CA LEU A 691 5.16 13.39 16.95
C LEU A 691 5.07 11.86 17.03
N CYS A 692 4.88 11.18 15.90
CA CYS A 692 4.88 9.72 15.85
C CYS A 692 6.27 9.14 16.17
N GLY A 693 7.35 9.84 15.80
CA GLY A 693 8.72 9.45 16.12
C GLY A 693 9.04 9.47 17.60
N ILE A 694 8.56 10.48 18.35
CA ILE A 694 8.70 10.53 19.81
C ILE A 694 8.06 9.29 20.45
N VAL A 695 6.87 8.92 19.99
CA VAL A 695 6.16 7.73 20.49
C VAL A 695 6.89 6.43 20.10
N ALA A 696 7.46 6.35 18.89
CA ALA A 696 8.23 5.20 18.43
C ALA A 696 9.55 5.01 19.16
N VAL A 697 10.26 6.09 19.48
CA VAL A 697 11.48 6.03 20.32
C VAL A 697 11.14 5.54 21.71
N PHE A 698 10.01 5.98 22.27
CA PHE A 698 9.55 5.51 23.57
C PHE A 698 9.12 4.05 23.53
N THR A 699 8.45 3.58 22.47
CA THR A 699 7.91 2.21 22.38
C THR A 699 8.25 1.52 21.05
N LEU A 700 9.06 0.47 21.10
CA LEU A 700 9.53 -0.29 19.94
C LEU A 700 8.39 -0.73 19.01
N ARG A 701 7.25 -1.18 19.57
CA ARG A 701 6.06 -1.59 18.79
C ARG A 701 5.51 -0.48 17.88
N MET A 702 5.75 0.80 18.18
CA MET A 702 5.26 1.92 17.37
C MET A 702 6.16 2.25 16.17
N LYS A 703 7.26 1.52 15.95
CA LYS A 703 8.11 1.66 14.75
C LYS A 703 7.34 1.41 13.45
N TYR A 704 6.36 0.49 13.44
CA TYR A 704 5.54 0.17 12.27
C TYR A 704 4.62 1.34 11.85
N LEU A 705 4.29 2.25 12.78
CA LEU A 705 3.56 3.48 12.49
C LEU A 705 4.50 4.58 11.98
N TRP A 706 5.74 4.62 12.50
CA TRP A 706 6.69 5.69 12.21
C TRP A 706 7.49 5.47 10.92
N PHE A 707 7.97 4.25 10.66
CA PHE A 707 8.81 3.97 9.48
C PHE A 707 8.14 4.35 8.14
N PRO A 708 6.85 4.06 7.89
CA PRO A 708 6.19 4.54 6.67
C PRO A 708 6.18 6.07 6.54
N GLN A 709 6.13 6.80 7.66
CA GLN A 709 6.23 8.27 7.67
C GLN A 709 7.66 8.75 7.44
N ILE A 710 8.68 8.02 7.93
CA ILE A 710 10.09 8.26 7.59
C ILE A 710 10.28 8.16 6.08
N ALA A 711 9.80 7.08 5.46
CA ALA A 711 9.91 6.88 4.00
C ALA A 711 9.20 8.00 3.22
N LEU A 712 8.03 8.43 3.68
CA LEU A 712 7.28 9.53 3.08
C LEU A 712 8.00 10.88 3.20
N VAL A 713 8.56 11.19 4.37
CA VAL A 713 9.28 12.46 4.59
C VAL A 713 10.63 12.47 3.86
N ALA A 714 11.32 11.33 3.80
CA ALA A 714 12.57 11.17 3.07
C ALA A 714 12.42 11.51 1.57
N CYS A 715 11.27 11.23 0.96
CA CYS A 715 11.03 11.54 -0.45
C CYS A 715 10.85 13.04 -0.75
N ILE A 716 10.68 13.89 0.28
CA ILE A 716 10.56 15.35 0.13
C ILE A 716 11.90 15.97 -0.26
N LEU A 717 13.03 15.47 0.25
CA LEU A 717 14.34 16.05 -0.03
C LEU A 717 14.71 16.01 -1.53
N PRO A 718 14.59 14.87 -2.25
CA PRO A 718 14.80 14.86 -3.69
C PRO A 718 13.87 15.83 -4.44
N VAL A 719 12.61 16.01 -4.00
CA VAL A 719 11.71 17.01 -4.60
C VAL A 719 12.27 18.42 -4.43
N MET A 720 12.84 18.75 -3.27
CA MET A 720 13.45 20.04 -3.03
C MET A 720 14.69 20.25 -3.90
N ILE A 721 15.58 19.26 -3.99
CA ILE A 721 16.77 19.32 -4.83
C ILE A 721 16.40 19.49 -6.31
N SER A 722 15.30 18.86 -6.75
CA SER A 722 14.81 18.96 -8.14
C SER A 722 14.46 20.38 -8.58
N LYS A 723 14.15 21.28 -7.62
CA LYS A 723 13.89 22.70 -7.90
C LYS A 723 15.16 23.48 -8.24
N TYR A 724 16.32 23.04 -7.73
CA TYR A 724 17.62 23.72 -7.90
C TYR A 724 18.48 23.08 -8.99
N SER A 725 18.65 21.76 -8.95
CA SER A 725 19.60 21.03 -9.81
C SER A 725 19.01 20.58 -11.15
N GLY A 726 17.73 20.86 -11.40
CA GLY A 726 17.00 20.38 -12.57
C GLY A 726 16.34 19.02 -12.35
N ARG A 727 15.07 18.92 -12.75
CA ARG A 727 14.20 17.77 -12.44
C ARG A 727 14.65 16.46 -13.10
N PHE A 728 15.06 16.53 -14.37
CA PHE A 728 15.48 15.35 -15.13
C PHE A 728 16.66 14.62 -14.47
N ILE A 729 17.64 15.37 -13.94
CA ILE A 729 18.80 14.80 -13.25
C ILE A 729 18.37 14.06 -11.99
N VAL A 730 17.50 14.68 -11.19
CA VAL A 730 17.01 14.07 -9.96
C VAL A 730 16.14 12.85 -10.23
N GLU A 731 15.28 12.89 -11.26
CA GLU A 731 14.48 11.73 -11.68
C GLU A 731 15.39 10.56 -12.11
N MET A 732 16.45 10.84 -12.88
CA MET A 732 17.44 9.81 -13.24
C MET A 732 18.12 9.22 -11.99
N VAL A 733 18.53 10.06 -11.03
CA VAL A 733 19.11 9.59 -9.76
C VAL A 733 18.12 8.72 -8.99
N ILE A 734 16.85 9.14 -8.87
CA ILE A 734 15.81 8.36 -8.18
C ILE A 734 15.61 7.00 -8.86
N THR A 735 15.54 6.96 -10.20
CA THR A 735 15.39 5.68 -10.92
C THR A 735 16.60 4.77 -10.73
N ALA A 736 17.81 5.32 -10.71
CA ALA A 736 19.03 4.57 -10.39
C ALA A 736 18.99 4.04 -8.95
N THR A 737 18.58 4.86 -7.97
CA THR A 737 18.43 4.44 -6.57
C THR A 737 17.41 3.33 -6.41
N ILE A 738 16.23 3.45 -7.03
CA ILE A 738 15.19 2.41 -7.04
C ILE A 738 15.74 1.10 -7.60
N THR A 739 16.45 1.17 -8.73
CA THR A 739 17.02 -0.02 -9.39
C THR A 739 18.06 -0.69 -8.49
N THR A 740 18.99 0.09 -7.92
CA THR A 740 20.01 -0.43 -7.00
C THR A 740 19.40 -1.08 -5.75
N LEU A 741 18.40 -0.44 -5.14
CA LEU A 741 17.70 -0.98 -3.96
C LEU A 741 16.94 -2.28 -4.27
N LEU A 742 16.29 -2.37 -5.43
CA LEU A 742 15.61 -3.60 -5.84
C LEU A 742 16.60 -4.73 -6.15
N CYS A 743 17.71 -4.43 -6.83
CA CYS A 743 18.76 -5.41 -7.10
C CYS A 743 19.43 -5.92 -5.82
N SER A 744 19.72 -5.04 -4.86
CA SER A 744 20.28 -5.46 -3.57
C SER A 744 19.28 -6.26 -2.75
N HIS A 745 18.00 -5.86 -2.75
CA HIS A 745 16.94 -6.57 -2.04
C HIS A 745 16.64 -7.95 -2.65
N TYR A 746 16.83 -8.13 -3.96
CA TYR A 746 16.61 -9.43 -4.60
C TYR A 746 17.48 -10.55 -4.01
N GLY A 747 18.70 -10.24 -3.57
CA GLY A 747 19.56 -11.19 -2.86
C GLY A 747 18.94 -11.63 -1.52
N VAL A 748 18.47 -10.67 -0.73
CA VAL A 748 17.78 -10.93 0.55
C VAL A 748 16.48 -11.69 0.35
N TYR A 749 15.68 -11.31 -0.65
CA TYR A 749 14.45 -12.00 -1.04
C TYR A 749 14.71 -13.47 -1.36
N LYS A 750 15.76 -13.75 -2.14
CA LYS A 750 16.14 -15.13 -2.50
C LYS A 750 16.53 -15.95 -1.27
N GLU A 751 17.30 -15.38 -0.35
CA GLU A 751 17.69 -16.05 0.90
C GLU A 751 16.49 -16.29 1.81
N GLN A 752 15.61 -15.29 1.96
CA GLN A 752 14.40 -15.40 2.76
C GLN A 752 13.45 -16.48 2.23
N LEU A 753 13.30 -16.59 0.91
CA LEU A 753 12.48 -17.62 0.29
C LEU A 753 13.12 -19.01 0.27
N ALA A 754 14.44 -19.09 0.28
CA ALA A 754 15.15 -20.37 0.37
C ALA A 754 15.10 -20.98 1.79
N ASN A 755 14.85 -20.16 2.82
CA ASN A 755 14.73 -20.61 4.20
C ASN A 755 13.32 -21.14 4.50
N GLU A 756 12.96 -22.25 3.84
CA GLU A 756 11.71 -22.96 4.07
C GLU A 756 11.68 -23.57 5.48
N GLN A 757 10.64 -23.24 6.24
CA GLN A 757 10.42 -23.68 7.60
C GLN A 757 9.00 -24.21 7.75
N GLU A 758 8.85 -25.24 8.59
CA GLU A 758 7.56 -25.80 8.96
C GLU A 758 7.20 -25.37 10.39
N PHE A 759 5.95 -24.93 10.60
CA PHE A 759 5.45 -24.73 11.95
C PHE A 759 5.30 -26.08 12.65
N TYR A 760 6.12 -26.33 13.67
CA TYR A 760 6.14 -27.60 14.40
C TYR A 760 6.01 -27.39 15.92
N ASP A 761 4.87 -27.78 16.48
CA ASP A 761 4.56 -27.69 17.92
C ASP A 761 3.69 -28.90 18.35
N PRO A 762 4.27 -30.10 18.41
CA PRO A 762 3.51 -31.34 18.64
C PRO A 762 2.90 -31.40 20.05
N ASP A 763 3.55 -30.78 21.04
CA ASP A 763 3.08 -30.77 22.42
C ASP A 763 1.79 -29.97 22.56
N THR A 764 1.72 -28.79 21.94
CA THR A 764 0.50 -27.98 21.95
C THR A 764 -0.60 -28.64 21.12
N VAL A 765 -0.26 -29.25 19.98
CA VAL A 765 -1.23 -30.01 19.17
C VAL A 765 -1.83 -31.16 19.98
N ALA A 766 -1.01 -31.96 20.65
CA ALA A 766 -1.44 -33.07 21.49
C ALA A 766 -2.37 -32.61 22.62
N LEU A 767 -2.02 -31.49 23.29
CA LEU A 767 -2.85 -30.87 24.31
C LEU A 767 -4.22 -30.45 23.75
N MET A 768 -4.26 -29.74 22.63
CA MET A 768 -5.53 -29.25 22.04
C MET A 768 -6.42 -30.40 21.56
N GLU A 769 -5.82 -31.45 20.95
CA GLU A 769 -6.55 -32.65 20.54
C GLU A 769 -7.12 -33.40 21.75
N TRP A 770 -6.33 -33.54 22.82
CA TRP A 770 -6.78 -34.17 24.06
C TRP A 770 -7.91 -33.39 24.72
N ILE A 771 -7.81 -32.06 24.85
CA ILE A 771 -8.89 -31.22 25.41
C ILE A 771 -10.18 -31.44 24.59
N LYS A 772 -10.08 -31.45 23.26
CA LYS A 772 -11.23 -31.61 22.38
C LYS A 772 -11.91 -32.98 22.53
N ARG A 773 -11.13 -34.06 22.69
CA ARG A 773 -11.63 -35.45 22.75
C ARG A 773 -12.07 -35.89 24.15
N SER A 774 -11.36 -35.45 25.20
CA SER A 774 -11.46 -36.04 26.53
C SER A 774 -12.27 -35.22 27.54
N THR A 775 -12.64 -33.97 27.21
CA THR A 775 -13.29 -33.04 28.16
C THR A 775 -14.66 -32.56 27.68
N GLN A 776 -15.51 -32.12 28.59
CA GLN A 776 -16.85 -31.63 28.23
C GLN A 776 -16.81 -30.21 27.63
N PRO A 777 -17.71 -29.86 26.68
CA PRO A 777 -17.70 -28.57 25.99
C PRO A 777 -17.86 -27.32 26.85
N LEU A 778 -18.56 -27.42 27.99
CA LEU A 778 -18.91 -26.29 28.85
C LEU A 778 -17.92 -26.07 30.00
N THR A 779 -16.76 -26.73 29.96
CA THR A 779 -15.74 -26.63 31.01
C THR A 779 -14.96 -25.32 30.92
N SER A 780 -14.60 -24.78 32.08
CA SER A 780 -13.87 -23.52 32.28
C SER A 780 -12.38 -23.77 32.52
N TRP A 781 -11.53 -23.04 31.80
CA TRP A 781 -10.09 -23.25 31.74
C TRP A 781 -9.31 -22.00 32.17
N SER A 782 -8.21 -22.23 32.89
CA SER A 782 -7.23 -21.20 33.25
C SER A 782 -5.80 -21.66 32.93
N GLY A 783 -4.95 -20.73 32.53
CA GLY A 783 -3.54 -20.97 32.20
C GLY A 783 -2.84 -19.67 31.81
N SER A 784 -1.72 -19.73 31.10
CA SER A 784 -1.15 -18.51 30.55
C SER A 784 -2.11 -17.86 29.55
N MET A 785 -2.18 -16.53 29.57
CA MET A 785 -3.04 -15.78 28.65
C MET A 785 -2.79 -16.19 27.19
N GLN A 786 -1.53 -16.40 26.80
CA GLN A 786 -1.16 -16.73 25.42
C GLN A 786 -1.76 -18.07 24.98
N LEU A 787 -1.69 -19.09 25.84
CA LEU A 787 -2.23 -20.42 25.57
C LEU A 787 -3.75 -20.45 25.58
N MET A 788 -4.39 -19.69 26.49
CA MET A 788 -5.86 -19.65 26.60
C MET A 788 -6.55 -19.20 25.31
N ALA A 789 -5.95 -18.27 24.56
CA ALA A 789 -6.48 -17.91 23.25
C ALA A 789 -6.44 -19.08 22.24
N GLY A 790 -5.39 -19.90 22.29
CA GLY A 790 -5.28 -21.13 21.51
C GLY A 790 -6.31 -22.18 21.92
N VAL A 791 -6.52 -22.38 23.22
CA VAL A 791 -7.57 -23.26 23.76
C VAL A 791 -8.94 -22.85 23.20
N LYS A 792 -9.26 -21.55 23.22
CA LYS A 792 -10.52 -21.06 22.68
C LYS A 792 -10.66 -21.30 21.18
N ALA A 793 -9.64 -20.95 20.40
CA ALA A 793 -9.65 -21.10 18.95
C ALA A 793 -9.79 -22.57 18.50
N CYS A 794 -9.05 -23.47 19.15
CA CYS A 794 -8.96 -24.88 18.77
C CYS A 794 -10.15 -25.71 19.28
N THR A 795 -10.58 -25.45 20.52
CA THR A 795 -11.48 -26.36 21.27
C THR A 795 -12.84 -25.73 21.62
N GLY A 796 -12.96 -24.40 21.56
CA GLY A 796 -14.19 -23.68 21.88
C GLY A 796 -14.54 -23.58 23.37
N ARG A 797 -13.70 -24.14 24.26
CA ARG A 797 -13.92 -24.19 25.72
C ARG A 797 -14.05 -22.80 26.36
N TYR A 798 -14.57 -22.77 27.59
CA TYR A 798 -14.77 -21.52 28.31
C TYR A 798 -13.47 -21.07 28.95
N LEU A 799 -13.20 -19.77 28.92
CA LEU A 799 -11.98 -19.19 29.48
C LEU A 799 -12.26 -18.42 30.77
N ALA A 800 -11.38 -18.60 31.75
CA ALA A 800 -11.34 -17.79 32.96
C ALA A 800 -10.50 -16.52 32.79
N ASN A 801 -9.45 -16.59 31.96
CA ASN A 801 -8.54 -15.48 31.63
C ASN A 801 -8.07 -15.54 30.17
N HIS A 802 -7.64 -14.40 29.61
CA HIS A 802 -7.23 -14.29 28.20
C HIS A 802 -6.32 -13.06 27.94
N PRO A 803 -5.65 -12.95 26.76
CA PRO A 803 -4.70 -11.87 26.46
C PRO A 803 -5.25 -10.45 26.50
N HIS A 804 -6.56 -10.26 26.27
CA HIS A 804 -7.20 -8.93 26.38
C HIS A 804 -7.62 -8.57 27.80
N PHE A 805 -6.66 -8.45 28.72
CA PHE A 805 -6.94 -8.21 30.14
C PHE A 805 -7.07 -6.70 30.51
N GLU A 806 -7.50 -5.84 29.57
CA GLU A 806 -7.64 -4.39 29.79
C GLU A 806 -8.79 -3.99 30.74
N ASP A 807 -9.68 -4.92 31.13
CA ASP A 807 -10.69 -4.63 32.17
C ASP A 807 -10.03 -4.66 33.53
N LYS A 808 -10.39 -3.73 34.41
CA LYS A 808 -9.97 -3.80 35.82
C LYS A 808 -10.34 -5.14 36.46
N TRP A 809 -11.59 -5.58 36.31
CA TRP A 809 -12.06 -6.85 36.87
C TRP A 809 -11.25 -8.05 36.35
N LEU A 810 -10.92 -8.07 35.06
CA LEU A 810 -10.16 -9.15 34.44
C LEU A 810 -8.68 -9.10 34.82
N ARG A 811 -8.08 -7.91 35.02
CA ARG A 811 -6.74 -7.76 35.60
C ARG A 811 -6.67 -8.38 36.98
N ASP A 812 -7.58 -7.96 37.86
CA ASP A 812 -7.64 -8.41 39.25
C ASP A 812 -7.84 -9.93 39.32
N ARG A 813 -8.75 -10.46 38.50
CA ARG A 813 -8.97 -11.90 38.37
C ARG A 813 -7.75 -12.63 37.83
N THR A 814 -7.09 -12.10 36.80
CA THR A 814 -5.93 -12.78 36.23
C THR A 814 -4.76 -12.80 37.20
N LEU A 815 -4.55 -11.73 37.97
CA LEU A 815 -3.58 -11.71 39.05
C LEU A 815 -3.86 -12.81 40.08
N GLN A 816 -5.14 -13.01 40.47
CA GLN A 816 -5.52 -14.10 41.38
C GLN A 816 -5.27 -15.48 40.77
N LEU A 817 -5.60 -15.69 39.49
CA LEU A 817 -5.35 -16.97 38.81
C LEU A 817 -3.86 -17.25 38.62
N TYR A 818 -3.06 -16.22 38.35
CA TYR A 818 -1.60 -16.33 38.20
C TYR A 818 -0.87 -16.64 39.50
N GLN A 819 -1.55 -16.58 40.65
CA GLN A 819 -1.01 -17.09 41.92
C GLN A 819 -0.61 -18.57 41.86
N MET A 820 -1.07 -19.32 40.84
CA MET A 820 -0.57 -20.68 40.56
C MET A 820 0.95 -20.72 40.25
N TYR A 821 1.56 -19.60 39.87
CA TYR A 821 3.01 -19.47 39.70
C TYR A 821 3.71 -18.87 40.93
N GLY A 822 2.95 -18.46 41.95
CA GLY A 822 3.43 -17.86 43.18
C GLY A 822 3.64 -18.88 44.32
N ARG A 823 4.00 -18.36 45.50
CA ARG A 823 4.18 -19.13 46.74
C ARG A 823 2.84 -19.30 47.47
N LYS A 824 1.99 -20.17 46.94
CA LYS A 824 0.68 -20.51 47.53
C LYS A 824 0.56 -21.98 47.88
N THR A 825 -0.15 -22.26 48.97
CA THR A 825 -0.47 -23.63 49.37
C THR A 825 -1.52 -24.25 48.45
N LEU A 826 -1.61 -25.59 48.44
CA LEU A 826 -2.62 -26.32 47.65
C LEU A 826 -4.05 -25.89 48.02
N THR A 827 -4.31 -25.71 49.32
CA THR A 827 -5.63 -25.31 49.85
C THR A 827 -6.03 -23.90 49.43
N GLU A 828 -5.09 -22.95 49.46
CA GLU A 828 -5.34 -21.57 49.04
C GLU A 828 -5.61 -21.49 47.53
N MET A 829 -4.80 -22.18 46.73
CA MET A 829 -5.00 -22.22 45.28
C MET A 829 -6.33 -22.89 44.92
N HIS A 830 -6.69 -23.97 45.58
CA HIS A 830 -7.98 -24.62 45.40
C HIS A 830 -9.15 -23.68 45.70
N LYS A 831 -9.08 -22.92 46.81
CA LYS A 831 -10.08 -21.89 47.14
C LYS A 831 -10.19 -20.81 46.07
N ILE A 832 -9.06 -20.31 45.56
CA ILE A 832 -9.03 -19.29 44.50
C ILE A 832 -9.69 -19.83 43.22
N LEU A 833 -9.30 -21.03 42.77
CA LEU A 833 -9.81 -21.62 41.53
C LEU A 833 -11.31 -21.93 41.62
N THR A 834 -11.76 -22.47 42.76
CA THR A 834 -13.17 -22.75 43.02
C THR A 834 -14.00 -21.46 43.09
N ALA A 835 -13.48 -20.41 43.73
CA ALA A 835 -14.14 -19.10 43.78
C ALA A 835 -14.33 -18.49 42.38
N HIS A 836 -13.39 -18.74 41.46
CA HIS A 836 -13.46 -18.28 40.07
C HIS A 836 -14.11 -19.27 39.11
N LYS A 837 -14.69 -20.38 39.59
CA LYS A 837 -15.35 -21.41 38.78
C LYS A 837 -14.45 -21.94 37.65
N VAL A 838 -13.24 -22.34 38.00
CA VAL A 838 -12.27 -22.96 37.09
C VAL A 838 -12.32 -24.47 37.28
N ASP A 839 -12.58 -25.21 36.19
CA ASP A 839 -12.65 -26.68 36.22
C ASP A 839 -11.29 -27.31 35.93
N TYR A 840 -10.49 -26.70 35.05
CA TYR A 840 -9.17 -27.19 34.66
C TYR A 840 -8.13 -26.08 34.65
N ILE A 841 -6.92 -26.41 35.12
CA ILE A 841 -5.74 -25.55 35.01
C ILE A 841 -4.69 -26.17 34.11
N ILE A 842 -4.01 -25.34 33.32
CA ILE A 842 -2.85 -25.74 32.51
C ILE A 842 -1.60 -25.07 33.08
N LEU A 843 -0.65 -25.89 33.54
CA LEU A 843 0.65 -25.45 34.01
C LEU A 843 1.70 -25.71 32.92
N GLU A 844 2.47 -24.66 32.63
CA GLU A 844 3.51 -24.67 31.60
C GLU A 844 4.89 -24.74 32.27
N ASP A 845 5.69 -25.73 31.87
CA ASP A 845 7.04 -25.90 32.41
C ASP A 845 7.95 -24.71 32.07
N SER A 846 7.74 -24.09 30.91
CA SER A 846 8.42 -22.87 30.48
C SER A 846 8.22 -21.68 31.42
N ILE A 847 7.13 -21.66 32.19
CA ILE A 847 6.83 -20.59 33.16
C ILE A 847 7.23 -21.03 34.57
N CYS A 848 6.89 -22.27 34.95
CA CYS A 848 7.13 -22.79 36.29
C CYS A 848 8.63 -22.94 36.58
N LEU A 849 9.39 -23.45 35.60
CA LEU A 849 10.83 -23.71 35.71
C LEU A 849 11.68 -22.58 35.12
N ALA A 850 11.08 -21.44 34.76
CA ALA A 850 11.79 -20.31 34.19
C ALA A 850 12.91 -19.83 35.15
N PRO A 851 14.09 -19.44 34.66
CA PRO A 851 15.09 -18.79 35.51
C PRO A 851 14.57 -17.43 36.01
N SER A 852 14.89 -17.12 37.27
CA SER A 852 14.56 -15.81 37.85
C SER A 852 15.45 -14.74 37.22
N THR A 853 14.84 -13.76 36.56
CA THR A 853 15.52 -12.70 35.79
C THR A 853 15.04 -11.30 36.20
N GLY A 854 14.13 -11.21 37.16
CA GLY A 854 13.41 -9.98 37.52
C GLY A 854 12.25 -9.64 36.57
N CYS A 855 12.09 -10.40 35.49
CA CYS A 855 11.00 -10.25 34.52
C CYS A 855 10.27 -11.56 34.19
N SER A 856 10.64 -12.67 34.84
CA SER A 856 9.89 -13.92 34.68
C SER A 856 8.52 -13.78 35.34
N THR A 857 7.49 -14.47 34.84
CA THR A 857 6.13 -14.39 35.39
C THR A 857 6.11 -14.69 36.89
N LYS A 858 6.91 -15.65 37.35
CA LYS A 858 7.04 -16.00 38.76
C LYS A 858 7.62 -14.85 39.61
N ASP A 859 8.61 -14.12 39.09
CA ASP A 859 9.18 -12.95 39.78
C ASP A 859 8.16 -11.82 39.89
N LEU A 860 7.36 -11.62 38.84
CA LEU A 860 6.32 -10.60 38.82
C LEU A 860 5.19 -10.90 39.81
N VAL A 861 4.81 -12.18 39.95
CA VAL A 861 3.80 -12.62 40.93
C VAL A 861 4.34 -12.48 42.35
N ASP A 862 5.58 -12.88 42.61
CA ASP A 862 6.22 -12.70 43.93
C ASP A 862 6.28 -11.22 44.31
N ALA A 863 6.74 -10.35 43.39
CA ALA A 863 6.79 -8.92 43.61
C ALA A 863 5.39 -8.32 43.90
N ALA A 864 4.35 -8.81 43.21
CA ALA A 864 2.97 -8.37 43.45
C ALA A 864 2.44 -8.80 44.82
N ASN A 865 2.92 -9.92 45.36
CA ASN A 865 2.58 -10.40 46.70
C ASN A 865 3.41 -9.75 47.81
N GLY A 866 4.47 -9.02 47.47
CA GLY A 866 5.47 -8.53 48.43
C GLY A 866 6.46 -9.62 48.88
N ASP A 867 6.50 -10.76 48.19
CA ASP A 867 7.46 -11.82 48.42
C ASP A 867 8.82 -11.43 47.82
N THR A 868 9.92 -11.81 48.48
CA THR A 868 11.27 -11.59 47.95
C THR A 868 11.51 -12.47 46.72
N PRO A 869 11.83 -11.90 45.54
CA PRO A 869 12.09 -12.69 44.34
C PRO A 869 13.36 -13.55 44.48
N GLU A 870 13.39 -14.69 43.78
CA GLU A 870 14.51 -15.65 43.85
C GLU A 870 15.86 -15.06 43.43
N TYR A 871 15.90 -14.18 42.42
CA TYR A 871 17.14 -13.51 42.01
C TYR A 871 17.75 -12.61 43.10
N VAL A 872 16.94 -12.16 44.08
CA VAL A 872 17.43 -11.40 45.23
C VAL A 872 17.96 -12.35 46.30
N MET A 873 17.25 -13.47 46.54
CA MET A 873 17.64 -14.50 47.51
C MET A 873 18.91 -15.27 47.12
N GLN A 874 19.25 -15.37 45.83
CA GLN A 874 20.51 -15.97 45.38
C GLN A 874 21.76 -15.21 45.89
N ASN A 875 21.60 -13.94 46.31
CA ASN A 875 22.69 -13.14 46.90
C ASN A 875 22.76 -13.24 48.45
N GLU A 876 21.79 -13.90 49.10
CA GLU A 876 21.68 -14.04 50.55
C GLU A 876 21.45 -15.52 50.92
N ILE A 877 22.51 -16.33 50.92
CA ILE A 877 22.37 -17.78 51.14
C ILE A 877 22.35 -18.09 52.64
N ASP A 878 21.17 -18.47 53.14
CA ASP A 878 21.02 -19.37 54.29
C ASP A 878 20.15 -20.58 53.84
N PRO A 879 20.73 -21.80 53.70
CA PRO A 879 20.05 -22.94 53.07
C PRO A 879 18.84 -23.46 53.86
N GLU A 880 18.79 -23.24 55.18
CA GLU A 880 17.72 -23.71 56.06
C GLU A 880 16.39 -22.95 55.90
N LYS A 881 16.39 -21.72 55.35
CA LYS A 881 15.15 -20.95 55.10
C LYS A 881 14.51 -21.25 53.74
N SER A 882 15.20 -21.95 52.84
CA SER A 882 14.71 -22.23 51.48
C SER A 882 13.58 -23.26 51.42
N SER A 883 13.45 -24.12 52.44
CA SER A 883 12.51 -25.24 52.48
C SER A 883 11.07 -24.85 52.89
N LEU A 884 10.85 -23.63 53.41
CA LEU A 884 9.57 -23.30 54.06
C LEU A 884 8.46 -22.83 53.10
N ASN A 885 8.77 -22.38 51.89
CA ASN A 885 7.78 -21.80 50.96
C ASN A 885 7.98 -22.29 49.50
N LEU A 886 7.79 -23.59 49.26
CA LEU A 886 7.72 -24.14 47.89
C LEU A 886 6.59 -23.47 47.08
N ARG A 887 6.83 -23.19 45.80
CA ARG A 887 5.80 -22.65 44.90
C ARG A 887 4.72 -23.69 44.63
N PHE A 888 3.51 -23.23 44.33
CA PHE A 888 2.41 -24.13 43.97
C PHE A 888 2.79 -25.04 42.79
N CYS A 889 3.41 -24.46 41.75
CA CYS A 889 3.82 -25.18 40.55
C CYS A 889 4.85 -26.30 40.78
N ASP A 890 5.62 -26.20 41.87
CA ASP A 890 6.58 -27.24 42.27
C ASP A 890 5.88 -28.25 43.19
N ARG A 891 5.09 -27.76 44.14
CA ARG A 891 4.38 -28.57 45.13
C ARG A 891 3.36 -29.54 44.51
N ILE A 892 2.62 -29.11 43.48
CA ILE A 892 1.58 -29.91 42.81
C ILE A 892 2.14 -31.06 41.95
N ARG A 893 3.44 -31.05 41.64
CA ARG A 893 4.09 -32.14 40.90
C ARG A 893 4.21 -33.42 41.74
N TYR A 894 4.24 -33.27 43.06
CA TYR A 894 4.34 -34.41 43.98
C TYR A 894 2.94 -34.97 44.26
N ALA A 895 2.68 -36.19 43.81
CA ALA A 895 1.37 -36.85 43.90
C ALA A 895 1.08 -37.43 45.30
N ASP A 896 1.07 -36.58 46.32
CA ASP A 896 0.75 -36.93 47.71
C ASP A 896 -0.77 -36.93 48.00
N ASN A 897 -1.16 -37.40 49.18
CA ASN A 897 -2.57 -37.51 49.57
C ASN A 897 -3.29 -36.15 49.61
N GLU A 898 -2.58 -35.07 49.96
CA GLU A 898 -3.15 -33.73 49.98
C GLU A 898 -3.46 -33.22 48.56
N THR A 899 -2.52 -33.41 47.62
CA THR A 899 -2.74 -33.05 46.21
C THR A 899 -3.93 -33.77 45.63
N LYS A 900 -4.06 -35.09 45.86
CA LYS A 900 -5.18 -35.91 45.35
C LYS A 900 -6.55 -35.49 45.88
N HIS A 901 -6.61 -34.80 47.01
CA HIS A 901 -7.88 -34.31 47.56
C HIS A 901 -8.41 -33.10 46.78
N TYR A 902 -7.52 -32.23 46.29
CA TYR A 902 -7.90 -30.98 45.62
C TYR A 902 -7.74 -31.01 44.10
N PHE A 903 -6.77 -31.78 43.60
CA PHE A 903 -6.35 -31.77 42.20
C PHE A 903 -6.11 -33.18 41.68
N LYS A 904 -6.48 -33.40 40.42
CA LYS A 904 -6.21 -34.66 39.72
C LYS A 904 -5.46 -34.38 38.43
N LEU A 905 -4.27 -34.96 38.28
CA LEU A 905 -3.52 -34.91 37.02
C LEU A 905 -4.28 -35.73 35.96
N VAL A 906 -4.64 -35.09 34.85
CA VAL A 906 -5.47 -35.69 33.78
C VAL A 906 -4.76 -35.73 32.42
N PHE A 907 -3.74 -34.90 32.23
CA PHE A 907 -2.88 -34.92 31.05
C PHE A 907 -1.48 -34.41 31.40
N GLU A 908 -0.47 -35.04 30.82
CA GLU A 908 0.93 -34.64 30.96
C GLU A 908 1.66 -34.90 29.63
N ASN A 909 2.47 -33.93 29.20
CA ASN A 909 3.48 -34.09 28.17
C ASN A 909 4.75 -33.31 28.57
N SER A 910 5.74 -33.20 27.66
CA SER A 910 7.02 -32.54 27.94
C SER A 910 6.91 -31.05 28.31
N THR A 911 5.82 -30.38 27.91
CA THR A 911 5.66 -28.92 28.08
C THR A 911 4.54 -28.56 29.06
N PHE A 912 3.47 -29.35 29.11
CA PHE A 912 2.21 -29.03 29.76
C PHE A 912 1.78 -30.11 30.75
N ARG A 913 1.25 -29.67 31.89
CA ARG A 913 0.52 -30.51 32.85
C ARG A 913 -0.86 -29.93 33.08
N VAL A 914 -1.88 -30.75 32.91
CA VAL A 914 -3.28 -30.35 33.12
C VAL A 914 -3.81 -31.03 34.36
N TYR A 915 -4.36 -30.21 35.27
CA TYR A 915 -5.00 -30.67 36.48
C TYR A 915 -6.49 -30.32 36.46
N GLU A 916 -7.31 -31.31 36.79
CA GLU A 916 -8.73 -31.15 37.11
C GLU A 916 -8.85 -30.64 38.55
N VAL A 917 -9.64 -29.58 38.73
CA VAL A 917 -9.97 -29.02 40.05
C VAL A 917 -11.15 -29.80 40.61
N LEU A 918 -10.93 -30.51 41.71
CA LEU A 918 -11.98 -31.33 42.32
C LEU A 918 -12.87 -30.45 43.18
N ASN A 919 -14.19 -30.54 43.03
CA ASN A 919 -15.09 -29.94 44.01
C ASN A 919 -14.93 -30.71 45.32
N GLY A 920 -14.19 -30.14 46.26
CA GLY A 920 -13.93 -30.75 47.56
C GLY A 920 -15.25 -31.19 48.19
N THR A 921 -15.38 -32.49 48.41
CA THR A 921 -16.46 -33.07 49.23
C THR A 921 -16.22 -32.80 50.70
#